data_AF-A0A126QL87-F1
#
_entry.id   AF-A0A126QL87-F1
#
_cell.length_a   1.000
_cell.length_b   1.000
_cell.length_c   1.000
_cell.angle_alpha   90.00
_cell.angle_beta   90.00
_cell.angle_gamma   90.00
#
_symmetry.space_group_name_H-M   'P 1'
#
loop_
_entity.id
_entity.type
_entity.pdbx_description
1 polymer ?
#
loop_
_entity_poly.entity_id
_entity_poly.type
_entity_poly.pdbx_seq_one_letter_code
_entity_poly.pdbx_strand_id
1 'polypeptide(L)'
;MLKMLFGSKNDRYLKKLKPLIQQINALEPEMEKLSDGDFPAKIAAWKGQVAAGEKTLDDLLPECFALVREAGKRAFETPMRHFDVQLIGGIVLHQGKIAEMKTGEGKTLVATLAVVLNALSGKGVHVVTVNDYLASRDAEWMGQLYNFLGLTVGVIVHGLTDQERQVAYNADITYGTNNEFGFDYLRDNMKFYKEQLVQRPLNFAIVDEVDSILIDEARTPLIISGPGEKSSGLYRRVDAIVPKLVKSSPTDPEDKNAVPDGDFVLDEKTKAITLTDAGVEKIEGLLGVDNLFDPQHISLQHHVLQAVKAHHCFQRDVEYIVKDDQVVLVDEFTGRLMPGRRLSDGLHQAIEAKENVKVEAENQTLASITFQNYFRMYEKLAGMTGTADTEAVEFQQIYGLEVIVIPTHQPMVRKDNPDSIYKSQQEKYEAIADDIADCYRRGQPTLVGTVSIEKSELISRLLKKRKIPHNVLNAKQHEREAEIVLEAGQAKKVTIATNMAGRGTDIKLGEGVRELGGLHIIGTERHESRRIDNQLRGRAGRQGDPGSSRFYLALDDDLMRLFGSDRLKGIMEKLGLEDGMAIENKMVSNAIEKSQTRVEAHHYEIRKQLLEYDDVMNQQREAIYGLRHELMKSKEVEPIALEYSVDLLEEILEPALDMRDVDPETVDSVRARLEEVFNFERFEGWQEGGLPDMEQARKWVDDIFAYLRASTGEHYQEILRYFLLDSLDRNWKEHLLNMDHLRDGIGLRGYGQKDPKQEYKREGFQLFSELIYTIKENVLRAFSHLRIQAEVKDDEFKHEGADNLEYTDSESAAEKKPATVRKDAKVNRNAPCPCGSGKKYKKCCGA
;
A
#
# COMPACT_ATOMS: atom_id res chain seq x y z
N MET A 1 40.53 -13.08 -6.90
CA MET A 1 41.43 -12.56 -7.95
C MET A 1 40.73 -11.69 -8.99
N LEU A 2 39.66 -12.15 -9.68
CA LEU A 2 38.91 -11.32 -10.67
C LEU A 2 38.34 -10.00 -10.12
N LYS A 3 37.78 -9.99 -8.89
CA LYS A 3 37.27 -8.78 -8.21
C LYS A 3 38.38 -7.75 -7.88
N MET A 4 39.62 -8.21 -7.69
CA MET A 4 40.80 -7.37 -7.39
C MET A 4 41.44 -6.77 -8.65
N LEU A 5 41.36 -7.45 -9.79
CA LEU A 5 41.96 -7.00 -11.06
C LEU A 5 41.05 -6.04 -11.85
N PHE A 6 39.72 -6.23 -11.83
CA PHE A 6 38.77 -5.45 -12.64
C PHE A 6 37.80 -4.57 -11.83
N GLY A 7 37.79 -4.69 -10.50
CA GLY A 7 36.78 -4.09 -9.63
C GLY A 7 35.41 -4.76 -9.73
N SER A 8 34.47 -4.36 -8.86
CA SER A 8 33.07 -4.78 -8.92
C SER A 8 32.31 -4.08 -10.07
N LYS A 9 31.09 -4.55 -10.37
CA LYS A 9 30.17 -3.83 -11.30
C LYS A 9 29.93 -2.39 -10.81
N ASN A 10 29.75 -2.22 -9.50
CA ASN A 10 29.59 -0.93 -8.84
C ASN A 10 30.82 -0.01 -9.05
N ASP A 11 32.04 -0.53 -8.83
CA ASP A 11 33.27 0.27 -9.02
C ASP A 11 33.44 0.78 -10.45
N ARG A 12 33.07 -0.05 -11.43
CA ARG A 12 33.12 0.33 -12.85
C ARG A 12 32.08 1.40 -13.18
N TYR A 13 30.88 1.31 -12.61
CA TYR A 13 29.85 2.34 -12.75
C TYR A 13 30.30 3.68 -12.14
N LEU A 14 30.80 3.68 -10.89
CA LEU A 14 31.31 4.90 -10.24
C LEU A 14 32.47 5.54 -11.01
N LYS A 15 33.37 4.74 -11.58
CA LYS A 15 34.46 5.26 -12.44
C LYS A 15 33.93 5.99 -13.68
N LYS A 16 32.82 5.54 -14.26
CA LYS A 16 32.20 6.20 -15.43
C LYS A 16 31.58 7.56 -15.09
N LEU A 17 31.17 7.78 -13.85
CA LEU A 17 30.60 9.06 -13.41
C LEU A 17 31.66 10.14 -13.11
N LYS A 18 32.93 9.76 -12.94
CA LYS A 18 34.01 10.71 -12.58
C LYS A 18 34.13 11.91 -13.54
N PRO A 19 34.12 11.74 -14.88
CA PRO A 19 34.22 12.89 -15.79
C PRO A 19 33.05 13.86 -15.64
N LEU A 20 31.84 13.34 -15.43
CA LEU A 20 30.63 14.16 -15.23
C LEU A 20 30.70 14.95 -13.92
N ILE A 21 31.18 14.33 -12.83
CA ILE A 21 31.41 15.03 -11.56
C ILE A 21 32.45 16.15 -11.72
N GLN A 22 33.53 15.88 -12.45
CA GLN A 22 34.55 16.90 -12.74
C GLN A 22 33.97 18.07 -13.54
N GLN A 23 33.08 17.79 -14.50
CA GLN A 23 32.38 18.83 -15.26
C GLN A 23 31.48 19.68 -14.34
N ILE A 24 30.68 19.07 -13.47
CA ILE A 24 29.84 19.80 -12.49
C ILE A 24 30.72 20.66 -11.58
N ASN A 25 31.83 20.12 -11.06
CA ASN A 25 32.75 20.84 -10.19
C ASN A 25 33.43 22.02 -10.92
N ALA A 26 33.72 21.89 -12.22
CA ALA A 26 34.34 22.95 -13.01
C ALA A 26 33.42 24.16 -13.22
N LEU A 27 32.10 23.99 -13.11
CA LEU A 27 31.11 25.07 -13.27
C LEU A 27 30.90 25.88 -11.99
N GLU A 28 31.39 25.42 -10.84
CA GLU A 28 31.17 26.10 -9.55
C GLU A 28 31.60 27.59 -9.54
N PRO A 29 32.78 27.98 -10.08
CA PRO A 29 33.19 29.39 -10.13
C PRO A 29 32.31 30.27 -11.03
N GLU A 30 31.59 29.68 -11.98
CA GLU A 30 30.63 30.41 -12.82
C GLU A 30 29.31 30.62 -12.07
N MET A 31 28.85 29.61 -11.32
CA MET A 31 27.64 29.70 -10.51
C MET A 31 27.79 30.69 -9.36
N GLU A 32 28.98 30.77 -8.73
CA GLU A 32 29.27 31.72 -7.66
C GLU A 32 29.13 33.19 -8.10
N LYS A 33 29.36 33.49 -9.38
CA LYS A 33 29.26 34.86 -9.93
C LYS A 33 27.83 35.32 -10.19
N LEU A 34 26.87 34.39 -10.19
CA LEU A 34 25.47 34.71 -10.44
C LEU A 34 24.89 35.52 -9.28
N SER A 35 23.99 36.43 -9.61
CA SER A 35 23.11 37.08 -8.64
C SER A 35 21.94 36.15 -8.30
N ASP A 36 21.31 36.34 -7.15
CA ASP A 36 20.20 35.47 -6.72
C ASP A 36 19.01 35.51 -7.70
N GLY A 37 18.78 36.64 -8.40
CA GLY A 37 17.76 36.75 -9.44
C GLY A 37 18.03 35.93 -10.70
N ASP A 38 19.27 35.53 -10.95
CA ASP A 38 19.64 34.73 -12.13
C ASP A 38 19.21 33.26 -11.99
N PHE A 39 19.04 32.76 -10.76
CA PHE A 39 18.67 31.37 -10.48
C PHE A 39 17.27 31.02 -11.04
N PRO A 40 16.18 31.71 -10.63
CA PRO A 40 14.86 31.45 -11.19
C PRO A 40 14.77 31.74 -12.69
N ALA A 41 15.51 32.75 -13.18
CA ALA A 41 15.57 33.06 -14.61
C ALA A 41 16.16 31.90 -15.43
N LYS A 42 17.24 31.25 -14.95
CA LYS A 42 17.84 30.07 -15.58
C LYS A 42 16.89 28.88 -15.57
N ILE A 43 16.23 28.61 -14.44
CA ILE A 43 15.26 27.52 -14.32
C ILE A 43 14.10 27.72 -15.31
N ALA A 44 13.52 28.92 -15.39
CA ALA A 44 12.45 29.23 -16.32
C ALA A 44 12.90 29.06 -17.79
N ALA A 45 14.11 29.52 -18.14
CA ALA A 45 14.67 29.34 -19.48
C ALA A 45 14.84 27.86 -19.84
N TRP A 46 15.37 27.04 -18.92
CA TRP A 46 15.55 25.61 -19.14
C TRP A 46 14.23 24.86 -19.24
N LYS A 47 13.20 25.21 -18.43
CA LYS A 47 11.84 24.68 -18.60
C LYS A 47 11.31 24.94 -20.00
N GLY A 48 11.50 26.15 -20.53
CA GLY A 48 11.13 26.51 -21.90
C GLY A 48 11.85 25.66 -22.95
N GLN A 49 13.15 25.46 -22.80
CA GLN A 49 13.97 24.64 -23.72
C GLN A 49 13.58 23.16 -23.71
N VAL A 50 13.30 22.59 -22.53
CA VAL A 50 12.85 21.20 -22.38
C VAL A 50 11.45 21.03 -22.98
N ALA A 51 10.53 21.96 -22.71
CA ALA A 51 9.18 21.94 -23.28
C ALA A 51 9.18 22.08 -24.82
N ALA A 52 10.13 22.85 -25.37
CA ALA A 52 10.34 22.99 -26.82
C ALA A 52 11.09 21.81 -27.46
N GLY A 53 11.65 20.89 -26.67
CA GLY A 53 12.46 19.77 -27.15
C GLY A 53 13.87 20.16 -27.64
N GLU A 54 14.36 21.35 -27.30
CA GLU A 54 15.69 21.85 -27.72
C GLU A 54 16.83 21.22 -26.91
N LYS A 55 16.56 20.85 -25.66
CA LYS A 55 17.50 20.18 -24.76
C LYS A 55 16.80 19.06 -24.01
N THR A 56 17.52 17.96 -23.80
CA THR A 56 17.09 16.89 -22.90
C THR A 56 17.47 17.22 -21.45
N LEU A 57 16.91 16.48 -20.49
CA LEU A 57 17.31 16.60 -19.09
C LEU A 57 18.78 16.19 -18.89
N ASP A 58 19.25 15.18 -19.60
CA ASP A 58 20.65 14.74 -19.52
C ASP A 58 21.62 15.82 -20.03
N ASP A 59 21.25 16.57 -21.07
CA ASP A 59 22.06 17.69 -21.60
C ASP A 59 22.21 18.83 -20.58
N LEU A 60 21.22 19.02 -19.71
CA LEU A 60 21.18 20.07 -18.70
C LEU A 60 21.71 19.63 -17.33
N LEU A 61 21.97 18.34 -17.15
CA LEU A 61 22.36 17.78 -15.85
C LEU A 61 23.58 18.49 -15.24
N PRO A 62 24.71 18.71 -15.96
CA PRO A 62 25.88 19.32 -15.35
C PRO A 62 25.62 20.73 -14.82
N GLU A 63 25.01 21.59 -15.64
CA GLU A 63 24.69 22.98 -15.31
C GLU A 63 23.62 23.08 -14.23
N CYS A 64 22.58 22.24 -14.31
CA CYS A 64 21.53 22.20 -13.30
C CYS A 64 22.07 21.76 -11.94
N PHE A 65 22.92 20.72 -11.90
CA PHE A 65 23.48 20.22 -10.64
C PHE A 65 24.44 21.25 -10.01
N ALA A 66 25.24 21.93 -10.83
CA ALA A 66 26.09 23.02 -10.35
C ALA A 66 25.26 24.20 -9.79
N LEU A 67 24.17 24.57 -10.47
CA LEU A 67 23.24 25.62 -10.02
C LEU A 67 22.57 25.23 -8.69
N VAL A 68 22.05 24.00 -8.58
CA VAL A 68 21.39 23.50 -7.36
C VAL A 68 22.37 23.42 -6.18
N ARG A 69 23.61 23.00 -6.42
CA ARG A 69 24.66 23.01 -5.39
C ARG A 69 24.90 24.42 -4.86
N GLU A 70 25.03 25.41 -5.75
CA GLU A 70 25.23 26.79 -5.35
C GLU A 70 24.00 27.36 -4.63
N ALA A 71 22.78 27.00 -5.07
CA ALA A 71 21.55 27.32 -4.36
C ALA A 71 21.55 26.73 -2.93
N GLY A 72 22.08 25.52 -2.74
CA GLY A 72 22.25 24.92 -1.41
C GLY A 72 23.19 25.71 -0.48
N LYS A 73 24.15 26.47 -1.01
CA LYS A 73 24.98 27.38 -0.19
C LYS A 73 24.24 28.65 0.22
N ARG A 74 23.23 29.08 -0.55
CA ARG A 74 22.59 30.40 -0.42
C ARG A 74 21.21 30.36 0.22
N ALA A 75 20.41 29.34 -0.10
CA ALA A 75 18.99 29.30 0.24
C ALA A 75 18.71 28.97 1.72
N PHE A 76 19.68 28.39 2.42
CA PHE A 76 19.53 27.97 3.82
C PHE A 76 20.30 28.87 4.77
N GLU A 77 19.81 29.02 6.00
CA GLU A 77 20.51 29.77 7.06
C GLU A 77 21.91 29.20 7.35
N THR A 78 22.02 27.86 7.37
CA THR A 78 23.31 27.17 7.41
C THR A 78 23.66 26.71 6.00
N PRO A 79 24.73 27.24 5.37
CA PRO A 79 25.12 26.85 4.01
C PRO A 79 25.34 25.35 3.87
N MET A 80 24.69 24.74 2.87
CA MET A 80 24.79 23.31 2.58
C MET A 80 25.30 23.09 1.15
N ARG A 81 26.62 22.96 1.00
CA ARG A 81 27.25 22.62 -0.28
C ARG A 81 27.26 21.10 -0.49
N HIS A 82 26.69 20.62 -1.59
CA HIS A 82 26.73 19.19 -1.92
C HIS A 82 28.16 18.64 -2.09
N PHE A 83 28.47 17.53 -1.44
CA PHE A 83 29.70 16.75 -1.64
C PHE A 83 29.68 15.98 -2.97
N ASP A 84 30.85 15.53 -3.43
CA ASP A 84 30.97 14.74 -4.66
C ASP A 84 30.20 13.41 -4.58
N VAL A 85 30.16 12.78 -3.41
CA VAL A 85 29.35 11.56 -3.17
C VAL A 85 27.85 11.85 -3.26
N GLN A 86 27.43 13.07 -2.92
CA GLN A 86 26.04 13.50 -3.03
C GLN A 86 25.67 13.81 -4.50
N LEU A 87 26.60 14.36 -5.30
CA LEU A 87 26.40 14.47 -6.74
C LEU A 87 26.22 13.11 -7.41
N ILE A 88 27.01 12.10 -7.01
CA ILE A 88 26.81 10.72 -7.47
C ILE A 88 25.40 10.25 -7.15
N GLY A 89 24.93 10.49 -5.92
CA GLY A 89 23.56 10.15 -5.51
C GLY A 89 22.50 10.80 -6.38
N GLY A 90 22.62 12.11 -6.63
CA GLY A 90 21.70 12.82 -7.51
C GLY A 90 21.67 12.25 -8.94
N ILE A 91 22.83 11.90 -9.50
CA ILE A 91 22.92 11.29 -10.83
C ILE A 91 22.25 9.91 -10.85
N VAL A 92 22.50 9.07 -9.84
CA VAL A 92 21.89 7.74 -9.70
C VAL A 92 20.37 7.86 -9.62
N LEU A 93 19.86 8.80 -8.81
CA LEU A 93 18.42 9.06 -8.71
C LEU A 93 17.83 9.54 -10.04
N HIS A 94 18.50 10.45 -10.74
CA HIS A 94 18.04 10.92 -12.05
C HIS A 94 17.94 9.79 -13.08
N GLN A 95 18.83 8.81 -13.01
CA GLN A 95 18.87 7.64 -13.91
C GLN A 95 17.84 6.56 -13.59
N GLY A 96 16.94 6.77 -12.61
CA GLY A 96 15.91 5.79 -12.25
C GLY A 96 16.47 4.58 -11.52
N LYS A 97 17.39 4.81 -10.57
CA LYS A 97 18.08 3.77 -9.80
C LYS A 97 17.96 4.01 -8.31
N ILE A 98 18.38 3.03 -7.52
CA ILE A 98 18.47 3.16 -6.06
C ILE A 98 19.86 3.64 -5.66
N ALA A 99 19.91 4.79 -5.00
CA ALA A 99 21.11 5.31 -4.35
C ALA A 99 21.22 4.77 -2.92
N GLU A 100 22.07 3.75 -2.71
CA GLU A 100 22.41 3.32 -1.35
C GLU A 100 23.45 4.27 -0.75
N MET A 101 23.01 5.14 0.15
CA MET A 101 23.81 6.10 0.89
C MET A 101 23.62 5.89 2.39
N LYS A 102 24.70 5.64 3.13
CA LYS A 102 24.64 5.42 4.57
C LYS A 102 23.96 6.59 5.30
N THR A 103 23.33 6.27 6.43
CA THR A 103 22.61 7.27 7.24
C THR A 103 23.55 8.39 7.66
N GLY A 104 23.13 9.65 7.48
CA GLY A 104 23.97 10.83 7.72
C GLY A 104 24.77 11.33 6.51
N GLU A 105 24.67 10.70 5.33
CA GLU A 105 25.26 11.23 4.08
C GLU A 105 24.41 12.34 3.42
N GLY A 106 23.30 12.75 4.04
CA GLY A 106 22.47 13.87 3.57
C GLY A 106 21.48 13.50 2.45
N LYS A 107 20.82 12.34 2.53
CA LYS A 107 19.84 11.83 1.54
C LYS A 107 18.79 12.86 1.11
N THR A 108 18.18 13.57 2.07
CA THR A 108 17.19 14.63 1.80
C THR A 108 17.76 15.73 0.88
N LEU A 109 19.00 16.18 1.13
CA LEU A 109 19.68 17.17 0.30
C LEU A 109 20.11 16.60 -1.07
N VAL A 110 20.48 15.32 -1.13
CA VAL A 110 20.85 14.64 -2.38
C VAL A 110 19.69 14.61 -3.37
N ALA A 111 18.48 14.34 -2.88
CA ALA A 111 17.29 14.27 -3.71
C ALA A 111 17.03 15.58 -4.47
N THR A 112 17.37 16.75 -3.90
CA THR A 112 17.10 18.05 -4.52
C THR A 112 17.72 18.18 -5.92
N LEU A 113 18.89 17.58 -6.16
CA LEU A 113 19.56 17.59 -7.45
C LEU A 113 18.70 16.94 -8.54
N ALA A 114 18.22 15.72 -8.28
CA ALA A 114 17.39 14.97 -9.21
C ALA A 114 15.97 15.56 -9.30
N VAL A 115 15.41 16.03 -8.19
CA VAL A 115 14.08 16.65 -8.15
C VAL A 115 14.05 17.90 -9.04
N VAL A 116 14.98 18.84 -8.85
CA VAL A 116 15.01 20.09 -9.64
C VAL A 116 15.17 19.78 -11.12
N LEU A 117 16.10 18.89 -11.48
CA LEU A 117 16.35 18.54 -12.88
C LEU A 117 15.10 17.96 -13.53
N ASN A 118 14.42 17.01 -12.88
CA ASN A 118 13.23 16.37 -13.44
C ASN A 118 11.99 17.28 -13.42
N ALA A 119 11.91 18.23 -12.48
CA ALA A 119 10.87 19.25 -12.44
C ALA A 119 10.93 20.20 -13.66
N LEU A 120 12.08 20.29 -14.35
CA LEU A 120 12.21 21.08 -15.58
C LEU A 120 11.27 20.59 -16.70
N SER A 121 10.81 19.35 -16.64
CA SER A 121 9.81 18.80 -17.58
C SER A 121 8.42 19.45 -17.47
N GLY A 122 8.10 20.12 -16.35
CA GLY A 122 6.77 20.67 -16.08
C GLY A 122 5.67 19.63 -15.83
N LYS A 123 5.98 18.33 -15.97
CA LYS A 123 5.11 17.21 -15.58
C LYS A 123 5.14 16.92 -14.07
N GLY A 124 6.14 17.50 -13.41
CA GLY A 124 6.46 17.51 -11.99
C GLY A 124 6.80 16.17 -11.34
N VAL A 125 7.10 16.23 -10.03
CA VAL A 125 7.88 15.21 -9.31
C VAL A 125 7.23 14.89 -7.98
N HIS A 126 7.08 13.60 -7.66
CA HIS A 126 6.64 13.13 -6.35
C HIS A 126 7.85 12.71 -5.50
N VAL A 127 7.94 13.23 -4.28
CA VAL A 127 8.92 12.79 -3.29
C VAL A 127 8.18 12.07 -2.17
N VAL A 128 8.41 10.76 -2.08
CA VAL A 128 7.68 9.88 -1.18
C VAL A 128 8.49 9.64 0.08
N THR A 129 7.84 9.80 1.23
CA THR A 129 8.42 9.56 2.56
C THR A 129 7.58 8.57 3.33
N VAL A 130 8.10 8.05 4.45
CA VAL A 130 7.42 7.01 5.26
C VAL A 130 6.28 7.54 6.12
N ASN A 131 6.18 8.85 6.39
CA ASN A 131 5.09 9.41 7.20
C ASN A 131 4.86 10.91 6.93
N ASP A 132 3.68 11.40 7.33
CA ASP A 132 3.23 12.78 7.11
C ASP A 132 4.12 13.84 7.77
N TYR A 133 4.75 13.50 8.90
CA TYR A 133 5.67 14.41 9.58
C TYR A 133 6.92 14.66 8.74
N LEU A 134 7.53 13.59 8.20
CA LEU A 134 8.71 13.71 7.33
C LEU A 134 8.35 14.39 6.01
N ALA A 135 7.20 14.07 5.42
CA ALA A 135 6.70 14.75 4.21
C ALA A 135 6.60 16.26 4.43
N SER A 136 5.92 16.68 5.51
CA SER A 136 5.74 18.10 5.85
C SER A 136 7.08 18.79 6.16
N ARG A 137 7.91 18.17 7.00
CA ARG A 137 9.21 18.70 7.40
C ARG A 137 10.14 18.89 6.20
N ASP A 138 10.25 17.88 5.34
CA ASP A 138 11.19 17.92 4.22
C ASP A 138 10.71 18.84 3.11
N ALA A 139 9.40 18.95 2.91
CA ALA A 139 8.82 19.94 2.01
C ALA A 139 9.05 21.38 2.50
N GLU A 140 8.91 21.65 3.79
CA GLU A 140 9.21 22.97 4.37
C GLU A 140 10.71 23.27 4.28
N TRP A 141 11.54 22.29 4.67
CA TRP A 141 12.98 22.47 4.70
C TRP A 141 13.56 22.61 3.30
N MET A 142 13.44 21.62 2.42
CA MET A 142 13.96 21.69 1.05
C MET A 142 13.18 22.67 0.17
N GLY A 143 11.94 22.99 0.55
CA GLY A 143 11.15 24.04 -0.10
C GLY A 143 11.81 25.40 -0.11
N GLN A 144 12.67 25.72 0.87
CA GLN A 144 13.49 26.94 0.85
C GLN A 144 14.36 27.01 -0.42
N LEU A 145 15.02 25.90 -0.76
CA LEU A 145 15.84 25.79 -1.97
C LEU A 145 14.99 25.80 -3.23
N TYR A 146 13.89 25.07 -3.27
CA TYR A 146 13.02 25.01 -4.45
C TYR A 146 12.39 26.37 -4.75
N ASN A 147 11.89 27.08 -3.73
CA ASN A 147 11.32 28.41 -3.86
C ASN A 147 12.38 29.44 -4.28
N PHE A 148 13.61 29.35 -3.76
CA PHE A 148 14.74 30.18 -4.20
C PHE A 148 15.04 30.00 -5.70
N LEU A 149 14.89 28.78 -6.22
CA LEU A 149 15.01 28.45 -7.63
C LEU A 149 13.76 28.80 -8.46
N GLY A 150 12.69 29.32 -7.84
CA GLY A 150 11.44 29.68 -8.51
C GLY A 150 10.52 28.50 -8.83
N LEU A 151 10.69 27.36 -8.16
CA LEU A 151 9.82 26.18 -8.28
C LEU A 151 8.79 26.14 -7.15
N THR A 152 7.62 25.58 -7.44
CA THR A 152 6.52 25.43 -6.47
C THR A 152 6.56 24.09 -5.77
N VAL A 153 6.15 24.06 -4.49
CA VAL A 153 6.15 22.85 -3.65
C VAL A 153 4.78 22.65 -3.02
N GLY A 154 4.22 21.46 -3.19
CA GLY A 154 3.00 20.98 -2.54
C GLY A 154 3.28 19.86 -1.57
N VAL A 155 2.37 19.64 -0.62
CA VAL A 155 2.46 18.57 0.39
C VAL A 155 1.11 17.88 0.48
N ILE A 156 1.11 16.55 0.40
CA ILE A 156 -0.05 15.71 0.61
C ILE A 156 0.12 15.00 1.97
N VAL A 157 -0.81 15.28 2.88
CA VAL A 157 -0.92 14.66 4.20
C VAL A 157 -2.37 14.31 4.51
N HIS A 158 -2.59 13.53 5.56
CA HIS A 158 -3.92 13.15 5.98
C HIS A 158 -4.81 14.37 6.32
N GLY A 159 -6.10 14.28 5.98
CA GLY A 159 -7.11 15.29 6.33
C GLY A 159 -7.24 16.48 5.37
N LEU A 160 -6.46 16.52 4.28
CA LEU A 160 -6.64 17.52 3.22
C LEU A 160 -7.90 17.27 2.40
N THR A 161 -8.57 18.37 2.02
CA THR A 161 -9.70 18.38 1.09
C THR A 161 -9.23 18.15 -0.36
N ASP A 162 -10.15 17.73 -1.24
CA ASP A 162 -9.83 17.54 -2.67
C ASP A 162 -9.28 18.80 -3.33
N GLN A 163 -9.79 19.98 -2.97
CA GLN A 163 -9.29 21.25 -3.51
C GLN A 163 -7.84 21.53 -3.06
N GLU A 164 -7.51 21.26 -1.80
CA GLU A 164 -6.14 21.41 -1.28
C GLU A 164 -5.19 20.41 -1.95
N ARG A 165 -5.64 19.17 -2.16
CA ARG A 165 -4.87 18.14 -2.88
C ARG A 165 -4.60 18.56 -4.32
N GLN A 166 -5.60 19.07 -5.04
CA GLN A 166 -5.42 19.59 -6.39
C GLN A 166 -4.35 20.69 -6.45
N VAL A 167 -4.37 21.63 -5.51
CA VAL A 167 -3.33 22.69 -5.44
C VAL A 167 -1.95 22.07 -5.23
N ALA A 168 -1.83 21.09 -4.32
CA ALA A 168 -0.57 20.44 -4.00
C ALA A 168 -0.01 19.57 -5.14
N TYR A 169 -0.85 18.82 -5.86
CA TYR A 169 -0.42 18.03 -7.03
C TYR A 169 -0.07 18.89 -8.25
N ASN A 170 -0.66 20.09 -8.37
CA ASN A 170 -0.34 21.03 -9.44
C ASN A 170 1.00 21.76 -9.24
N ALA A 171 1.65 21.60 -8.08
CA ALA A 171 3.00 22.10 -7.86
C ALA A 171 4.03 21.39 -8.74
N ASP A 172 5.19 22.01 -8.96
CA ASP A 172 6.32 21.39 -9.66
C ASP A 172 6.82 20.14 -8.89
N ILE A 173 6.77 20.21 -7.56
CA ILE A 173 7.25 19.18 -6.64
C ILE A 173 6.16 18.91 -5.61
N THR A 174 5.83 17.65 -5.37
CA THR A 174 4.82 17.24 -4.39
C THR A 174 5.43 16.23 -3.42
N TYR A 175 5.48 16.57 -2.13
CA TYR A 175 5.84 15.65 -1.07
C TYR A 175 4.61 14.92 -0.55
N GLY A 176 4.78 13.67 -0.10
CA GLY A 176 3.70 12.92 0.53
C GLY A 176 4.16 11.54 1.00
N THR A 177 3.20 10.74 1.43
CA THR A 177 3.41 9.33 1.79
C THR A 177 2.92 8.42 0.68
N ASN A 178 3.48 7.23 0.61
CA ASN A 178 3.03 6.16 -0.29
C ASN A 178 1.53 5.86 -0.11
N ASN A 179 1.04 5.86 1.14
CA ASN A 179 -0.37 5.71 1.47
C ASN A 179 -1.22 6.81 0.84
N GLU A 180 -0.89 8.07 1.07
CA GLU A 180 -1.70 9.18 0.55
C GLU A 180 -1.70 9.21 -0.99
N PHE A 181 -0.54 9.00 -1.62
CA PHE A 181 -0.42 8.92 -3.08
C PHE A 181 -1.22 7.75 -3.67
N GLY A 182 -1.13 6.57 -3.06
CA GLY A 182 -1.85 5.39 -3.54
C GLY A 182 -3.37 5.51 -3.32
N PHE A 183 -3.81 6.02 -2.17
CA PHE A 183 -5.24 6.23 -1.91
C PHE A 183 -5.83 7.37 -2.75
N ASP A 184 -5.08 8.43 -3.05
CA ASP A 184 -5.53 9.45 -4.00
C ASP A 184 -5.71 8.88 -5.40
N TYR A 185 -4.80 8.00 -5.85
CA TYR A 185 -4.98 7.27 -7.10
C TYR A 185 -6.25 6.40 -7.08
N LEU A 186 -6.49 5.64 -6.02
CA LEU A 186 -7.71 4.84 -5.91
C LEU A 186 -8.98 5.71 -5.87
N ARG A 187 -8.97 6.82 -5.10
CA ARG A 187 -10.09 7.78 -5.05
C ARG A 187 -10.36 8.42 -6.39
N ASP A 188 -9.32 8.82 -7.11
CA ASP A 188 -9.46 9.43 -8.43
C ASP A 188 -10.14 8.50 -9.44
N ASN A 189 -9.86 7.20 -9.38
CA ASN A 189 -10.52 6.21 -10.23
C ASN A 189 -11.96 5.89 -9.81
N MET A 190 -12.45 6.42 -8.68
CA MET A 190 -13.86 6.33 -8.26
C MET A 190 -14.64 7.62 -8.50
N LYS A 191 -13.98 8.72 -8.91
CA LYS A 191 -14.65 10.00 -9.18
C LYS A 191 -15.44 9.94 -10.48
N PHE A 192 -16.45 10.81 -10.58
CA PHE A 192 -17.39 10.83 -11.71
C PHE A 192 -17.02 11.90 -12.74
N TYR A 193 -16.52 13.04 -12.26
CA TYR A 193 -16.16 14.18 -13.09
C TYR A 193 -14.66 14.40 -13.10
N LYS A 194 -14.13 14.75 -14.28
CA LYS A 194 -12.71 15.02 -14.49
C LYS A 194 -12.19 16.13 -13.58
N GLU A 195 -13.02 17.13 -13.31
CA GLU A 195 -12.69 18.30 -12.49
C GLU A 195 -12.49 17.95 -11.02
N GLN A 196 -12.95 16.78 -10.59
CA GLN A 196 -12.76 16.30 -9.22
C GLN A 196 -11.41 15.61 -9.04
N LEU A 197 -10.75 15.15 -10.12
CA LEU A 197 -9.47 14.43 -10.03
C LEU A 197 -8.42 15.30 -9.33
N VAL A 198 -7.66 14.72 -8.39
CA VAL A 198 -6.64 15.45 -7.63
C VAL A 198 -5.25 15.24 -8.21
N GLN A 199 -4.95 14.03 -8.68
CA GLN A 199 -3.64 13.69 -9.25
C GLN A 199 -3.50 14.14 -10.69
N ARG A 200 -2.25 14.35 -11.09
CA ARG A 200 -1.81 14.50 -12.46
C ARG A 200 -1.13 13.21 -12.96
N PRO A 201 -0.80 13.08 -14.26
CA PRO A 201 -0.08 11.91 -14.77
C PRO A 201 1.21 11.63 -13.98
N LEU A 202 1.45 10.35 -13.66
CA LEU A 202 2.58 9.90 -12.84
C LEU A 202 3.89 9.95 -13.64
N ASN A 203 4.69 10.99 -13.41
CA ASN A 203 5.91 11.28 -14.17
C ASN A 203 7.18 10.74 -13.50
N PHE A 204 7.61 11.34 -12.39
CA PHE A 204 8.83 10.92 -11.70
C PHE A 204 8.60 10.82 -10.19
N ALA A 205 8.93 9.68 -9.61
CA ALA A 205 8.92 9.47 -8.16
C ALA A 205 10.32 9.19 -7.62
N ILE A 206 10.67 9.85 -6.51
CA ILE A 206 11.80 9.47 -5.65
C ILE A 206 11.23 8.95 -4.34
N VAL A 207 11.49 7.69 -4.03
CA VAL A 207 11.09 7.06 -2.77
C VAL A 207 12.25 7.17 -1.76
N ASP A 208 12.09 7.99 -0.74
CA ASP A 208 13.00 7.96 0.42
C ASP A 208 12.72 6.72 1.26
N GLU A 209 13.77 6.16 1.84
CA GLU A 209 13.69 4.92 2.62
C GLU A 209 13.01 3.79 1.80
N VAL A 210 13.41 3.67 0.54
CA VAL A 210 12.82 2.78 -0.48
C VAL A 210 12.70 1.33 -0.03
N ASP A 211 13.60 0.86 0.81
CA ASP A 211 13.59 -0.50 1.35
C ASP A 211 12.47 -0.73 2.37
N SER A 212 11.91 0.30 2.98
CA SER A 212 10.73 0.09 3.80
C SER A 212 9.44 0.26 3.05
N ILE A 213 9.36 1.23 2.15
CA ILE A 213 8.13 1.43 1.38
C ILE A 213 7.93 0.30 0.37
N LEU A 214 8.96 -0.07 -0.39
CA LEU A 214 8.83 -1.04 -1.48
C LEU A 214 9.10 -2.50 -1.06
N ILE A 215 9.49 -2.76 0.19
CA ILE A 215 9.73 -4.14 0.69
C ILE A 215 8.95 -4.40 1.98
N ASP A 216 9.08 -3.55 3.01
CA ASP A 216 8.43 -3.79 4.30
C ASP A 216 6.91 -3.55 4.24
N GLU A 217 6.48 -2.42 3.67
CA GLU A 217 5.08 -2.01 3.55
C GLU A 217 4.38 -2.67 2.35
N ALA A 218 5.15 -3.11 1.36
CA ALA A 218 4.69 -3.86 0.19
C ALA A 218 4.17 -5.28 0.50
N ARG A 219 3.95 -5.61 1.77
CA ARG A 219 3.36 -6.88 2.24
C ARG A 219 1.83 -6.89 2.15
N THR A 220 1.20 -5.72 2.17
CA THR A 220 -0.26 -5.59 2.12
C THR A 220 -0.66 -4.61 1.02
N PRO A 221 -1.73 -4.89 0.26
CA PRO A 221 -2.25 -3.95 -0.73
C PRO A 221 -2.96 -2.78 -0.04
N LEU A 222 -3.12 -1.67 -0.77
CA LEU A 222 -4.02 -0.58 -0.42
C LEU A 222 -5.43 -0.97 -0.81
N ILE A 223 -6.37 -0.90 0.14
CA ILE A 223 -7.78 -1.28 -0.08
C ILE A 223 -8.70 -0.17 0.41
N ILE A 224 -9.62 0.25 -0.44
CA ILE A 224 -10.79 1.05 -0.06
C ILE A 224 -11.97 0.10 0.05
N SER A 225 -12.60 0.05 1.22
CA SER A 225 -13.78 -0.76 1.47
C SER A 225 -15.01 0.11 1.74
N GLY A 226 -16.18 -0.41 1.43
CA GLY A 226 -17.46 0.22 1.75
C GLY A 226 -18.53 -0.83 2.07
N PRO A 227 -19.70 -0.40 2.58
CA PRO A 227 -20.79 -1.31 2.88
C PRO A 227 -21.29 -2.00 1.61
N GLY A 228 -21.40 -3.32 1.63
CA GLY A 228 -21.98 -4.10 0.55
C GLY A 228 -23.49 -3.92 0.45
N GLU A 229 -24.03 -3.93 -0.78
CA GLU A 229 -25.46 -3.74 -1.05
C GLU A 229 -26.29 -5.04 -0.90
N LYS A 230 -25.64 -6.21 -0.81
CA LYS A 230 -26.32 -7.52 -0.88
C LYS A 230 -27.00 -7.93 0.43
N SER A 231 -28.14 -8.62 0.28
CA SER A 231 -28.93 -9.13 1.41
C SER A 231 -28.23 -10.31 2.10
N SER A 232 -28.23 -10.31 3.44
CA SER A 232 -27.62 -11.35 4.29
C SER A 232 -28.28 -12.74 4.24
N GLY A 233 -29.21 -12.97 3.31
CA GLY A 233 -29.95 -14.23 3.18
C GLY A 233 -29.08 -15.41 2.75
N LEU A 234 -28.01 -15.18 1.97
CA LEU A 234 -27.14 -16.25 1.47
C LEU A 234 -26.41 -16.97 2.61
N TYR A 235 -25.89 -16.24 3.59
CA TYR A 235 -25.25 -16.81 4.77
C TYR A 235 -26.15 -17.79 5.51
N ARG A 236 -27.43 -17.45 5.68
CA ARG A 236 -28.39 -18.34 6.35
C ARG A 236 -28.70 -19.58 5.52
N ARG A 237 -28.81 -19.43 4.19
CA ARG A 237 -29.04 -20.56 3.28
C ARG A 237 -27.88 -21.56 3.34
N VAL A 238 -26.65 -21.06 3.34
CA VAL A 238 -25.43 -21.87 3.43
C VAL A 238 -25.27 -22.46 4.83
N ASP A 239 -25.50 -21.68 5.89
CA ASP A 239 -25.43 -22.17 7.27
C ASP A 239 -26.35 -23.37 7.50
N ALA A 240 -27.55 -23.37 6.92
CA ALA A 240 -28.52 -24.46 7.04
C ALA A 240 -28.04 -25.82 6.48
N ILE A 241 -27.01 -25.83 5.61
CA ILE A 241 -26.44 -27.08 5.06
C ILE A 241 -25.23 -27.57 5.84
N VAL A 242 -24.48 -26.69 6.52
CA VAL A 242 -23.21 -27.04 7.19
C VAL A 242 -23.38 -28.13 8.25
N PRO A 243 -24.43 -28.14 9.12
CA PRO A 243 -24.64 -29.22 10.08
C PRO A 243 -24.85 -30.61 9.46
N LYS A 244 -25.10 -30.70 8.15
CA LYS A 244 -25.26 -31.97 7.43
C LYS A 244 -23.92 -32.53 6.94
N LEU A 245 -22.83 -31.75 7.01
CA LEU A 245 -21.49 -32.14 6.59
C LEU A 245 -20.75 -32.87 7.71
N VAL A 246 -19.91 -33.83 7.33
CA VAL A 246 -19.17 -34.71 8.24
C VAL A 246 -17.68 -34.36 8.15
N LYS A 247 -17.04 -34.08 9.29
CA LYS A 247 -15.58 -33.88 9.39
C LYS A 247 -14.86 -35.22 9.16
N SER A 248 -13.84 -35.23 8.32
CA SER A 248 -12.96 -36.39 8.13
C SER A 248 -12.15 -36.71 9.38
N SER A 249 -11.86 -38.00 9.60
CA SER A 249 -10.98 -38.51 10.65
C SER A 249 -9.56 -37.98 10.48
N PRO A 250 -8.80 -37.77 11.58
CA PRO A 250 -7.41 -37.31 11.49
C PRO A 250 -6.53 -38.33 10.74
N THR A 251 -5.84 -37.88 9.69
CA THR A 251 -4.87 -38.68 8.94
C THR A 251 -3.43 -38.38 9.38
N ASP A 252 -2.55 -39.38 9.31
CA ASP A 252 -1.12 -39.18 9.60
C ASP A 252 -0.51 -38.27 8.52
N PRO A 253 0.11 -37.12 8.88
CA PRO A 253 0.71 -36.21 7.91
C PRO A 253 1.82 -36.86 7.04
N GLU A 254 2.40 -37.99 7.45
CA GLU A 254 3.40 -38.72 6.67
C GLU A 254 2.79 -39.72 5.66
N ASP A 255 1.51 -40.04 5.76
CA ASP A 255 0.82 -40.96 4.86
C ASP A 255 0.18 -40.22 3.67
N LYS A 256 0.92 -40.17 2.56
CA LYS A 256 0.47 -39.53 1.31
C LYS A 256 -0.66 -40.27 0.59
N ASN A 257 -1.06 -41.46 1.05
CA ASN A 257 -2.12 -42.26 0.42
C ASN A 257 -3.42 -42.32 1.24
N ALA A 258 -3.49 -41.60 2.37
CA ALA A 258 -4.69 -41.58 3.19
C ALA A 258 -5.81 -40.81 2.46
N VAL A 259 -6.90 -41.51 2.13
CA VAL A 259 -8.10 -40.92 1.53
C VAL A 259 -9.00 -40.42 2.67
N PRO A 260 -9.41 -39.13 2.66
CA PRO A 260 -10.35 -38.60 3.64
C PRO A 260 -11.69 -39.37 3.64
N ASP A 261 -12.23 -39.68 4.82
CA ASP A 261 -13.47 -40.46 5.02
C ASP A 261 -14.72 -39.59 5.32
N GLY A 262 -14.57 -38.27 5.33
CA GLY A 262 -15.65 -37.30 5.54
C GLY A 262 -15.79 -36.31 4.38
N ASP A 263 -16.66 -35.33 4.55
CA ASP A 263 -16.98 -34.29 3.57
C ASP A 263 -15.90 -33.19 3.51
N PHE A 264 -15.18 -32.93 4.61
CA PHE A 264 -14.10 -31.94 4.66
C PHE A 264 -13.00 -32.30 5.66
N VAL A 265 -11.79 -31.81 5.41
CA VAL A 265 -10.61 -31.95 6.28
C VAL A 265 -10.34 -30.62 6.99
N LEU A 266 -10.02 -30.69 8.29
CA LEU A 266 -9.60 -29.55 9.10
C LEU A 266 -8.15 -29.74 9.56
N ASP A 267 -7.29 -28.79 9.23
CA ASP A 267 -5.97 -28.67 9.85
C ASP A 267 -6.10 -27.86 11.14
N GLU A 268 -5.96 -28.52 12.28
CA GLU A 268 -6.11 -27.89 13.60
C GLU A 268 -4.97 -26.91 13.95
N LYS A 269 -3.80 -27.02 13.29
CA LYS A 269 -2.68 -26.08 13.51
C LYS A 269 -2.90 -24.78 12.76
N THR A 270 -3.33 -24.87 11.50
CA THR A 270 -3.52 -23.70 10.63
C THR A 270 -4.96 -23.18 10.64
N LYS A 271 -5.90 -23.91 11.28
CA LYS A 271 -7.35 -23.68 11.23
C LYS A 271 -7.88 -23.61 9.78
N ALA A 272 -7.23 -24.30 8.85
CA ALA A 272 -7.59 -24.34 7.43
C ALA A 272 -8.56 -25.50 7.13
N ILE A 273 -9.51 -25.26 6.24
CA ILE A 273 -10.51 -26.25 5.81
C ILE A 273 -10.35 -26.53 4.33
N THR A 274 -10.38 -27.82 3.99
CA THR A 274 -10.34 -28.32 2.62
C THR A 274 -11.56 -29.20 2.40
N LEU A 275 -12.37 -28.91 1.37
CA LEU A 275 -13.46 -29.80 0.96
C LEU A 275 -12.89 -31.04 0.27
N THR A 276 -13.49 -32.20 0.52
CA THR A 276 -13.20 -33.45 -0.18
C THR A 276 -14.10 -33.60 -1.40
N ASP A 277 -13.75 -34.44 -2.37
CA ASP A 277 -14.59 -34.71 -3.54
C ASP A 277 -16.01 -35.17 -3.14
N ALA A 278 -16.13 -36.05 -2.15
CA ALA A 278 -17.41 -36.51 -1.63
C ALA A 278 -18.23 -35.38 -0.96
N GLY A 279 -17.54 -34.48 -0.24
CA GLY A 279 -18.19 -33.32 0.35
C GLY A 279 -18.68 -32.33 -0.70
N VAL A 280 -17.92 -32.12 -1.77
CA VAL A 280 -18.29 -31.27 -2.91
C VAL A 280 -19.58 -31.78 -3.55
N GLU A 281 -19.64 -33.06 -3.92
CA GLU A 281 -20.83 -33.67 -4.53
C GLU A 281 -22.06 -33.56 -3.62
N LYS A 282 -21.87 -33.72 -2.31
CA LYS A 282 -22.94 -33.57 -1.31
C LYS A 282 -23.42 -32.12 -1.19
N ILE A 283 -22.50 -31.15 -1.20
CA ILE A 283 -22.81 -29.72 -1.15
C ILE A 283 -23.57 -29.31 -2.41
N GLU A 284 -23.12 -29.77 -3.59
CA GLU A 284 -23.77 -29.56 -4.89
C GLU A 284 -25.23 -30.04 -4.87
N GLY A 285 -25.47 -31.27 -4.41
CA GLY A 285 -26.80 -31.83 -4.27
C GLY A 285 -27.69 -31.10 -3.24
N LEU A 286 -27.11 -30.59 -2.14
CA LEU A 286 -27.86 -29.85 -1.12
C LEU A 286 -28.22 -28.42 -1.57
N LEU A 287 -27.39 -27.80 -2.40
CA LEU A 287 -27.59 -26.43 -2.89
C LEU A 287 -28.34 -26.38 -4.23
N GLY A 288 -28.42 -27.52 -4.93
CA GLY A 288 -29.04 -27.62 -6.25
C GLY A 288 -28.18 -26.99 -7.34
N VAL A 289 -26.86 -27.16 -7.24
CA VAL A 289 -25.89 -26.65 -8.22
C VAL A 289 -25.15 -27.83 -8.85
N ASP A 290 -24.85 -27.74 -10.14
CA ASP A 290 -24.20 -28.84 -10.87
C ASP A 290 -22.71 -28.97 -10.55
N ASN A 291 -22.00 -27.85 -10.46
CA ASN A 291 -20.59 -27.81 -10.11
C ASN A 291 -20.28 -26.59 -9.22
N LEU A 292 -19.86 -26.84 -7.98
CA LEU A 292 -19.55 -25.79 -7.00
C LEU A 292 -18.33 -24.95 -7.40
N PHE A 293 -17.43 -25.51 -8.21
CA PHE A 293 -16.21 -24.86 -8.68
C PHE A 293 -16.38 -24.17 -10.05
N ASP A 294 -17.60 -24.03 -10.56
CA ASP A 294 -17.82 -23.19 -11.73
C ASP A 294 -17.64 -21.70 -11.37
N PRO A 295 -17.14 -20.85 -12.29
CA PRO A 295 -16.95 -19.42 -12.03
C PRO A 295 -18.21 -18.69 -11.52
N GLN A 296 -19.38 -19.07 -12.02
CA GLN A 296 -20.69 -18.57 -11.58
C GLN A 296 -21.01 -18.84 -10.10
N HIS A 297 -20.36 -19.83 -9.47
CA HIS A 297 -20.60 -20.26 -8.09
C HIS A 297 -19.50 -19.86 -7.10
N ILE A 298 -18.50 -19.06 -7.51
CA ILE A 298 -17.37 -18.65 -6.66
C ILE A 298 -17.83 -18.02 -5.34
N SER A 299 -18.84 -17.13 -5.40
CA SER A 299 -19.42 -16.52 -4.19
C SER A 299 -20.01 -17.57 -3.25
N LEU A 300 -20.77 -18.54 -3.80
CA LEU A 300 -21.38 -19.62 -3.02
C LEU A 300 -20.31 -20.52 -2.38
N GLN A 301 -19.27 -20.88 -3.14
CA GLN A 301 -18.14 -21.66 -2.65
C GLN A 301 -17.45 -20.97 -1.47
N HIS A 302 -17.16 -19.67 -1.58
CA HIS A 302 -16.57 -18.89 -0.48
C HIS A 302 -17.44 -18.93 0.78
N HIS A 303 -18.73 -18.66 0.64
CA HIS A 303 -19.67 -18.68 1.77
C HIS A 303 -19.71 -20.07 2.44
N VAL A 304 -19.67 -21.16 1.66
CA VAL A 304 -19.60 -22.53 2.18
C VAL A 304 -18.33 -22.72 3.02
N LEU A 305 -17.17 -22.34 2.51
CA LEU A 305 -15.90 -22.45 3.23
C LEU A 305 -15.92 -21.65 4.54
N GLN A 306 -16.41 -20.42 4.52
CA GLN A 306 -16.52 -19.58 5.72
C GLN A 306 -17.52 -20.14 6.73
N ALA A 307 -18.64 -20.70 6.28
CA ALA A 307 -19.62 -21.31 7.16
C ALA A 307 -19.05 -22.58 7.83
N VAL A 308 -18.38 -23.47 7.08
CA VAL A 308 -17.70 -24.64 7.67
C VAL A 308 -16.63 -24.18 8.67
N LYS A 309 -15.89 -23.11 8.37
CA LYS A 309 -14.90 -22.51 9.28
C LYS A 309 -15.52 -21.94 10.54
N ALA A 310 -16.62 -21.21 10.43
CA ALA A 310 -17.36 -20.70 11.57
C ALA A 310 -17.87 -21.83 12.48
N HIS A 311 -18.30 -22.96 11.93
CA HIS A 311 -18.78 -24.11 12.71
C HIS A 311 -17.65 -24.87 13.41
N HIS A 312 -16.52 -25.10 12.74
CA HIS A 312 -15.49 -26.04 13.21
C HIS A 312 -14.24 -25.39 13.81
N CYS A 313 -13.94 -24.13 13.48
CA CYS A 313 -12.74 -23.43 13.97
C CYS A 313 -13.03 -22.36 15.04
N PHE A 314 -14.30 -21.95 15.20
CA PHE A 314 -14.72 -20.91 16.12
C PHE A 314 -15.82 -21.43 17.04
N GLN A 315 -15.54 -21.48 18.32
CA GLN A 315 -16.44 -21.97 19.35
C GLN A 315 -16.96 -20.80 20.19
N ARG A 316 -18.27 -20.87 20.46
CA ARG A 316 -18.91 -19.95 21.39
C ARG A 316 -18.31 -20.15 22.78
N ASP A 317 -18.15 -19.04 23.49
CA ASP A 317 -17.53 -18.91 24.81
C ASP A 317 -16.03 -19.23 24.86
N VAL A 318 -15.38 -19.41 23.69
CA VAL A 318 -13.92 -19.55 23.55
C VAL A 318 -13.37 -18.41 22.70
N GLU A 319 -13.65 -18.40 21.40
CA GLU A 319 -13.18 -17.35 20.48
C GLU A 319 -14.14 -16.15 20.38
N TYR A 320 -15.42 -16.34 20.70
CA TYR A 320 -16.43 -15.28 20.68
C TYR A 320 -17.55 -15.56 21.67
N ILE A 321 -18.32 -14.52 22.01
CA ILE A 321 -19.60 -14.64 22.72
C ILE A 321 -20.70 -13.96 21.93
N VAL A 322 -21.95 -14.32 22.22
CA VAL A 322 -23.13 -13.62 21.70
C VAL A 322 -23.71 -12.75 22.81
N LYS A 323 -23.78 -11.44 22.59
CA LYS A 323 -24.32 -10.47 23.54
C LYS A 323 -25.13 -9.42 22.79
N ASP A 324 -26.33 -9.10 23.31
CA ASP A 324 -27.22 -8.07 22.74
C ASP A 324 -27.50 -8.28 21.23
N ASP A 325 -27.73 -9.53 20.82
CA ASP A 325 -27.94 -9.95 19.42
C ASP A 325 -26.74 -9.65 18.48
N GLN A 326 -25.52 -9.58 19.04
CA GLN A 326 -24.28 -9.37 18.29
C GLN A 326 -23.18 -10.35 18.71
N VAL A 327 -22.31 -10.71 17.76
CA VAL A 327 -21.10 -11.50 18.01
C VAL A 327 -19.98 -10.58 18.49
N VAL A 328 -19.40 -10.89 19.65
CA VAL A 328 -18.28 -10.14 20.23
C VAL A 328 -17.09 -11.08 20.40
N LEU A 329 -15.96 -10.75 19.79
CA LEU A 329 -14.75 -11.57 19.87
C LEU A 329 -14.14 -11.54 21.28
N VAL A 330 -13.55 -12.66 21.68
CA VAL A 330 -12.83 -12.83 22.95
C VAL A 330 -11.34 -12.95 22.64
N ASP A 331 -10.52 -12.19 23.35
CA ASP A 331 -9.07 -12.28 23.23
C ASP A 331 -8.57 -13.59 23.85
N GLU A 332 -7.91 -14.44 23.06
CA GLU A 332 -7.49 -15.80 23.45
C GLU A 332 -6.54 -15.81 24.66
N PHE A 333 -5.76 -14.74 24.89
CA PHE A 333 -4.76 -14.70 25.95
C PHE A 333 -5.28 -14.09 27.24
N THR A 334 -6.19 -13.12 27.13
CA THR A 334 -6.65 -12.32 28.26
C THR A 334 -8.11 -12.60 28.66
N GLY A 335 -8.87 -13.31 27.82
CA GLY A 335 -10.30 -13.55 27.99
C GLY A 335 -11.15 -12.27 27.93
N ARG A 336 -10.57 -11.15 27.45
CA ARG A 336 -11.27 -9.86 27.38
C ARG A 336 -12.14 -9.79 26.14
N LEU A 337 -13.31 -9.18 26.30
CA LEU A 337 -14.20 -8.86 25.19
C LEU A 337 -13.59 -7.76 24.33
N MET A 338 -13.65 -7.92 23.02
CA MET A 338 -13.16 -6.96 22.02
C MET A 338 -14.34 -6.33 21.25
N PRO A 339 -15.15 -5.47 21.89
CA PRO A 339 -16.28 -4.82 21.22
C PRO A 339 -15.79 -3.95 20.06
N GLY A 340 -16.47 -4.05 18.91
CA GLY A 340 -16.11 -3.33 17.68
C GLY A 340 -15.07 -4.01 16.80
N ARG A 341 -14.42 -5.10 17.26
CA ARG A 341 -13.53 -5.90 16.42
C ARG A 341 -14.33 -7.00 15.71
N ARG A 342 -14.16 -7.11 14.39
CA ARG A 342 -14.81 -8.11 13.54
C ARG A 342 -13.77 -8.96 12.81
N LEU A 343 -14.19 -10.13 12.34
CA LEU A 343 -13.37 -11.00 11.48
C LEU A 343 -13.65 -10.63 10.02
N SER A 344 -12.61 -10.70 9.18
CA SER A 344 -12.69 -10.37 7.75
C SER A 344 -13.26 -11.52 6.89
N ASP A 345 -13.38 -11.29 5.59
CA ASP A 345 -13.67 -12.28 4.55
C ASP A 345 -15.00 -13.03 4.73
N GLY A 346 -16.02 -12.36 5.27
CA GLY A 346 -17.34 -12.98 5.48
C GLY A 346 -17.40 -13.94 6.69
N LEU A 347 -16.28 -14.20 7.38
CA LEU A 347 -16.23 -15.13 8.50
C LEU A 347 -17.05 -14.66 9.70
N HIS A 348 -17.06 -13.35 9.96
CA HIS A 348 -17.86 -12.81 11.06
C HIS A 348 -19.37 -12.97 10.77
N GLN A 349 -19.77 -12.73 9.52
CA GLN A 349 -21.14 -12.90 9.03
C GLN A 349 -21.56 -14.37 9.06
N ALA A 350 -20.63 -15.29 8.75
CA ALA A 350 -20.86 -16.72 8.90
C ALA A 350 -21.08 -17.14 10.37
N ILE A 351 -20.32 -16.58 11.33
CA ILE A 351 -20.57 -16.80 12.76
C ILE A 351 -21.92 -16.19 13.18
N GLU A 352 -22.25 -14.99 12.68
CA GLU A 352 -23.55 -14.36 12.94
C GLU A 352 -24.71 -15.23 12.44
N ALA A 353 -24.57 -15.85 11.27
CA ALA A 353 -25.56 -16.77 10.73
C ALA A 353 -25.66 -18.06 11.57
N LYS A 354 -24.53 -18.67 11.92
CA LYS A 354 -24.44 -19.85 12.81
C LYS A 354 -25.16 -19.64 14.14
N GLU A 355 -25.00 -18.46 14.73
CA GLU A 355 -25.61 -18.13 16.02
C GLU A 355 -27.05 -17.59 15.90
N ASN A 356 -27.61 -17.55 14.68
CA ASN A 356 -28.93 -17.02 14.37
C ASN A 356 -29.15 -15.56 14.83
N VAL A 357 -28.10 -14.75 14.81
CA VAL A 357 -28.20 -13.31 15.11
C VAL A 357 -28.42 -12.50 13.82
N LYS A 358 -28.61 -11.17 13.96
CA LYS A 358 -28.67 -10.28 12.80
C LYS A 358 -27.31 -10.25 12.09
N VAL A 359 -27.27 -10.87 10.91
CA VAL A 359 -26.13 -10.80 10.00
C VAL A 359 -26.07 -9.40 9.40
N GLU A 360 -24.99 -8.68 9.68
CA GLU A 360 -24.78 -7.36 9.09
C GLU A 360 -24.20 -7.48 7.67
N ALA A 361 -24.33 -6.42 6.87
CA ALA A 361 -23.75 -6.39 5.53
C ALA A 361 -22.22 -6.54 5.61
N GLU A 362 -21.66 -7.25 4.65
CA GLU A 362 -20.20 -7.32 4.49
C GLU A 362 -19.63 -5.98 4.04
N ASN A 363 -18.40 -5.70 4.45
CA ASN A 363 -17.60 -4.69 3.80
C ASN A 363 -17.05 -5.30 2.51
N GLN A 364 -17.26 -4.62 1.39
CA GLN A 364 -16.79 -5.02 0.07
C GLN A 364 -15.63 -4.12 -0.36
N THR A 365 -14.64 -4.70 -1.03
CA THR A 365 -13.57 -3.96 -1.69
C THR A 365 -14.12 -3.17 -2.88
N LEU A 366 -13.99 -1.85 -2.81
CA LEU A 366 -14.41 -0.91 -3.87
C LEU A 366 -13.27 -0.58 -4.83
N ALA A 367 -12.04 -0.54 -4.30
CA ALA A 367 -10.83 -0.33 -5.08
C ALA A 367 -9.63 -0.91 -4.32
N SER A 368 -8.68 -1.49 -5.04
CA SER A 368 -7.45 -2.04 -4.46
C SER A 368 -6.29 -1.91 -5.43
N ILE A 369 -5.08 -1.70 -4.91
CA ILE A 369 -3.80 -1.75 -5.66
C ILE A 369 -2.65 -2.11 -4.72
N THR A 370 -1.67 -2.87 -5.21
CA THR A 370 -0.41 -3.09 -4.49
C THR A 370 0.55 -1.93 -4.66
N PHE A 371 1.41 -1.66 -3.68
CA PHE A 371 2.47 -0.65 -3.86
C PHE A 371 3.38 -0.96 -5.04
N GLN A 372 3.67 -2.25 -5.26
CA GLN A 372 4.41 -2.76 -6.39
C GLN A 372 3.84 -2.20 -7.71
N ASN A 373 2.55 -2.46 -7.98
CA ASN A 373 1.92 -2.02 -9.22
C ASN A 373 1.72 -0.51 -9.27
N TYR A 374 1.36 0.15 -8.16
CA TYR A 374 1.25 1.60 -8.12
C TYR A 374 2.56 2.30 -8.52
N PHE A 375 3.70 1.90 -7.96
CA PHE A 375 4.98 2.53 -8.27
C PHE A 375 5.51 2.18 -9.66
N ARG A 376 5.14 1.03 -10.22
CA ARG A 376 5.46 0.65 -11.61
C ARG A 376 4.79 1.54 -12.65
N MET A 377 3.73 2.27 -12.28
CA MET A 377 3.01 3.17 -13.19
C MET A 377 3.74 4.50 -13.48
N TYR A 378 4.77 4.86 -12.70
CA TYR A 378 5.52 6.09 -12.93
C TYR A 378 6.40 5.96 -14.19
N GLU A 379 6.45 7.00 -15.03
CA GLU A 379 7.35 7.07 -16.20
C GLU A 379 8.82 6.85 -15.79
N LYS A 380 9.20 7.35 -14.61
CA LYS A 380 10.49 7.05 -13.98
C LYS A 380 10.34 6.89 -12.46
N LEU A 381 10.98 5.86 -11.92
CA LEU A 381 11.04 5.58 -10.49
C LEU A 381 12.49 5.55 -10.02
N ALA A 382 12.77 6.16 -8.87
CA ALA A 382 14.06 6.10 -8.20
C ALA A 382 13.87 5.97 -6.69
N GLY A 383 14.94 5.61 -5.97
CA GLY A 383 14.86 5.51 -4.51
C GLY A 383 16.18 5.76 -3.82
N MET A 384 16.14 6.07 -2.54
CA MET A 384 17.33 6.22 -1.72
C MET A 384 17.14 5.55 -0.36
N THR A 385 18.20 4.92 0.14
CA THR A 385 18.20 4.29 1.47
C THR A 385 19.63 4.04 1.95
N GLY A 386 19.82 3.68 3.22
CA GLY A 386 21.11 3.25 3.75
C GLY A 386 21.43 1.77 3.53
N THR A 387 20.43 0.97 3.13
CA THR A 387 20.51 -0.49 3.16
C THR A 387 19.65 -1.14 2.06
N ALA A 388 20.05 -1.05 0.79
CA ALA A 388 19.31 -1.64 -0.34
C ALA A 388 20.00 -2.86 -0.98
N ASP A 389 21.33 -3.01 -0.85
CA ASP A 389 22.12 -4.03 -1.56
C ASP A 389 21.69 -5.46 -1.22
N THR A 390 21.11 -5.69 -0.03
CA THR A 390 20.58 -7.01 0.37
C THR A 390 19.39 -7.43 -0.49
N GLU A 391 18.53 -6.48 -0.88
CA GLU A 391 17.31 -6.71 -1.67
C GLU A 391 17.49 -6.32 -3.14
N ALA A 392 18.72 -6.12 -3.61
CA ALA A 392 18.99 -5.64 -4.96
C ALA A 392 18.38 -6.53 -6.07
N VAL A 393 18.25 -7.84 -5.81
CA VAL A 393 17.60 -8.77 -6.74
C VAL A 393 16.09 -8.50 -6.81
N GLU A 394 15.43 -8.33 -5.66
CA GLU A 394 14.00 -8.04 -5.58
C GLU A 394 13.67 -6.70 -6.25
N PHE A 395 14.45 -5.65 -5.95
CA PHE A 395 14.29 -4.34 -6.60
C PHE A 395 14.39 -4.40 -8.13
N GLN A 396 15.36 -5.16 -8.64
CA GLN A 396 15.56 -5.30 -10.08
C GLN A 396 14.45 -6.13 -10.74
N GLN A 397 13.96 -7.19 -10.07
CA GLN A 397 12.95 -8.09 -10.62
C GLN A 397 11.56 -7.49 -10.62
N ILE A 398 11.17 -6.79 -9.55
CA ILE A 398 9.83 -6.23 -9.38
C ILE A 398 9.71 -4.85 -10.03
N TYR A 399 10.69 -3.97 -9.77
CA TYR A 399 10.61 -2.55 -10.13
C TYR A 399 11.56 -2.14 -11.26
N GLY A 400 12.42 -3.04 -11.74
CA GLY A 400 13.47 -2.69 -12.69
C GLY A 400 14.57 -1.80 -12.12
N LEU A 401 14.64 -1.64 -10.80
CA LEU A 401 15.54 -0.72 -10.12
C LEU A 401 16.90 -1.37 -9.81
N GLU A 402 17.97 -0.83 -10.40
CA GLU A 402 19.34 -1.22 -10.06
C GLU A 402 19.82 -0.49 -8.79
N VAL A 403 20.43 -1.22 -7.86
CA VAL A 403 21.03 -0.64 -6.64
C VAL A 403 22.48 -0.26 -6.89
N ILE A 404 22.83 1.00 -6.58
CA ILE A 404 24.19 1.53 -6.64
C ILE A 404 24.65 1.91 -5.23
N VAL A 405 25.72 1.28 -4.76
CA VAL A 405 26.30 1.57 -3.44
C VAL A 405 27.24 2.76 -3.55
N ILE A 406 26.88 3.87 -2.91
CA ILE A 406 27.62 5.11 -2.96
C ILE A 406 28.68 5.13 -1.84
N PRO A 407 29.93 5.51 -2.13
CA PRO A 407 30.95 5.68 -1.10
C PRO A 407 30.54 6.72 -0.06
N THR A 408 30.96 6.53 1.20
CA THR A 408 30.76 7.55 2.24
C THR A 408 31.69 8.74 2.02
N HIS A 409 31.26 9.95 2.41
CA HIS A 409 32.11 11.13 2.33
C HIS A 409 33.36 11.00 3.21
N GLN A 410 33.18 10.47 4.42
CA GLN A 410 34.24 10.19 5.39
C GLN A 410 34.36 8.68 5.64
N PRO A 411 35.56 8.16 5.98
CA PRO A 411 35.72 6.74 6.33
C PRO A 411 34.88 6.34 7.55
N MET A 412 34.17 5.21 7.46
CA MET A 412 33.38 4.67 8.57
C MET A 412 34.30 4.00 9.61
N VAL A 413 34.28 4.51 10.85
CA VAL A 413 35.16 4.05 11.96
C VAL A 413 34.39 3.45 13.16
N ARG A 414 33.07 3.23 13.01
CA ARG A 414 32.24 2.62 14.06
C ARG A 414 32.74 1.22 14.39
N LYS A 415 32.74 0.90 15.69
CA LYS A 415 33.09 -0.43 16.20
C LYS A 415 31.83 -1.29 16.36
N ASP A 416 31.60 -2.22 15.44
CA ASP A 416 30.52 -3.20 15.55
C ASP A 416 31.01 -4.42 16.34
N ASN A 417 30.59 -4.53 17.61
CA ASN A 417 30.98 -5.62 18.49
C ASN A 417 30.22 -6.92 18.13
N PRO A 418 30.80 -8.10 18.42
CA PRO A 418 30.09 -9.37 18.31
C PRO A 418 28.81 -9.41 19.15
N ASP A 419 27.89 -10.29 18.75
CA ASP A 419 26.65 -10.52 19.49
C ASP A 419 26.95 -11.18 20.83
N SER A 420 26.24 -10.73 21.87
CA SER A 420 26.31 -11.25 23.23
C SER A 420 25.10 -12.15 23.48
N ILE A 421 25.32 -13.46 23.55
CA ILE A 421 24.25 -14.46 23.60
C ILE A 421 24.13 -15.05 25.00
N TYR A 422 22.90 -15.06 25.53
CA TYR A 422 22.53 -15.51 26.87
C TYR A 422 21.60 -16.72 26.80
N LYS A 423 21.49 -17.43 27.93
CA LYS A 423 20.62 -18.61 28.04
C LYS A 423 19.14 -18.23 28.12
N SER A 424 18.81 -17.17 28.85
CA SER A 424 17.45 -16.71 29.09
C SER A 424 17.27 -15.22 28.79
N GLN A 425 16.04 -14.82 28.48
CA GLN A 425 15.68 -13.41 28.30
C GLN A 425 15.95 -12.59 29.58
N GLN A 426 15.76 -13.18 30.76
CA GLN A 426 16.01 -12.49 32.02
C GLN A 426 17.46 -12.04 32.14
N GLU A 427 18.42 -12.96 31.96
CA GLU A 427 19.85 -12.67 31.99
C GLU A 427 20.23 -11.62 30.93
N LYS A 428 19.69 -11.76 29.72
CA LYS A 428 19.89 -10.81 28.61
C LYS A 428 19.50 -9.38 29.01
N TYR A 429 18.31 -9.17 29.54
CA TYR A 429 17.84 -7.82 29.89
C TYR A 429 18.53 -7.23 31.11
N GLU A 430 18.94 -8.07 32.07
CA GLU A 430 19.78 -7.64 33.19
C GLU A 430 21.13 -7.10 32.68
N ALA A 431 21.78 -7.85 31.78
CA ALA A 431 23.05 -7.47 31.16
C ALA A 431 22.94 -6.21 30.27
N ILE A 432 21.89 -6.10 29.45
CA ILE A 432 21.60 -4.87 28.66
C ILE A 432 21.56 -3.65 29.59
N ALA A 433 20.86 -3.77 30.71
CA ALA A 433 20.66 -2.64 31.59
C ALA A 433 21.88 -2.33 32.48
N ASP A 434 22.80 -3.29 32.66
CA ASP A 434 24.15 -3.02 33.21
C ASP A 434 25.06 -2.31 32.21
N ASP A 435 25.01 -2.67 30.92
CA ASP A 435 25.75 -1.99 29.85
C ASP A 435 25.30 -0.52 29.71
N ILE A 436 23.98 -0.30 29.70
CA ILE A 436 23.40 1.06 29.73
C ILE A 436 23.88 1.84 30.96
N ALA A 437 23.90 1.21 32.14
CA ALA A 437 24.36 1.85 33.37
C ALA A 437 25.85 2.23 33.31
N ASP A 438 26.68 1.41 32.69
CA ASP A 438 28.10 1.67 32.50
C ASP A 438 28.34 2.82 31.50
N CYS A 439 27.66 2.81 30.36
CA CYS A 439 27.67 3.91 29.38
C CYS A 439 27.25 5.23 30.03
N TYR A 440 26.13 5.22 30.76
CA TYR A 440 25.61 6.39 31.47
C TYR A 440 26.62 6.93 32.51
N ARG A 441 27.28 6.04 33.26
CA ARG A 441 28.30 6.42 34.26
C ARG A 441 29.51 7.10 33.63
N ARG A 442 29.95 6.62 32.46
CA ARG A 442 31.03 7.21 31.67
C ARG A 442 30.60 8.44 30.88
N GLY A 443 29.31 8.73 30.80
CA GLY A 443 28.74 9.88 30.09
C GLY A 443 28.40 9.61 28.63
N GLN A 444 28.64 8.40 28.13
CA GLN A 444 28.42 8.03 26.75
C GLN A 444 26.91 7.93 26.44
N PRO A 445 26.38 8.57 25.38
CA PRO A 445 24.99 8.43 25.00
C PRO A 445 24.69 7.02 24.47
N THR A 446 23.47 6.54 24.74
CA THR A 446 23.03 5.20 24.37
C THR A 446 21.67 5.24 23.68
N LEU A 447 21.57 4.56 22.53
CA LEU A 447 20.32 4.26 21.86
C LEU A 447 20.06 2.75 21.93
N VAL A 448 18.91 2.37 22.47
CA VAL A 448 18.49 0.99 22.67
C VAL A 448 17.34 0.69 21.72
N GLY A 449 17.56 -0.20 20.75
CA GLY A 449 16.52 -0.65 19.81
C GLY A 449 15.87 -1.95 20.28
N THR A 450 14.55 -1.92 20.42
CA THR A 450 13.72 -3.09 20.78
C THR A 450 12.78 -3.46 19.63
N VAL A 451 12.18 -4.65 19.67
CA VAL A 451 11.22 -5.11 18.63
C VAL A 451 9.75 -4.87 19.00
N SER A 452 9.45 -4.54 20.27
CA SER A 452 8.08 -4.35 20.74
C SER A 452 7.98 -3.36 21.91
N ILE A 453 6.80 -2.75 22.04
CA ILE A 453 6.50 -1.79 23.12
C ILE A 453 6.66 -2.45 24.49
N GLU A 454 6.27 -3.72 24.61
CA GLU A 454 6.41 -4.48 25.86
C GLU A 454 7.87 -4.60 26.30
N LYS A 455 8.78 -4.91 25.36
CA LYS A 455 10.22 -4.99 25.66
C LYS A 455 10.80 -3.62 26.01
N SER A 456 10.37 -2.55 25.34
CA SER A 456 10.72 -1.19 25.70
C SER A 456 10.33 -0.84 27.14
N GLU A 457 9.11 -1.19 27.56
CA GLU A 457 8.62 -0.97 28.92
C GLU A 457 9.33 -1.84 29.97
N LEU A 458 9.74 -3.07 29.60
CA LEU A 458 10.56 -3.92 30.46
C LEU A 458 11.90 -3.24 30.78
N ILE A 459 12.62 -2.76 29.77
CA ILE A 459 13.90 -2.08 29.95
C ILE A 459 13.72 -0.77 30.72
N SER A 460 12.70 0.02 30.37
CA SER A 460 12.31 1.22 31.10
C SER A 460 12.15 0.97 32.61
N ARG A 461 11.45 -0.11 33.00
CA ARG A 461 11.33 -0.52 34.41
C ARG A 461 12.67 -0.86 35.05
N LEU A 462 13.56 -1.57 34.36
CA LEU A 462 14.90 -1.90 34.86
C LEU A 462 15.76 -0.65 35.06
N LEU A 463 15.71 0.31 34.13
CA LEU A 463 16.44 1.58 34.22
C LEU A 463 15.88 2.48 35.33
N LYS A 464 14.55 2.51 35.53
CA LYS A 464 13.92 3.22 36.67
C LYS A 464 14.41 2.67 38.01
N LYS A 465 14.51 1.34 38.16
CA LYS A 465 15.08 0.70 39.36
C LYS A 465 16.54 1.13 39.60
N ARG A 466 17.32 1.29 38.54
CA ARG A 466 18.71 1.77 38.58
C ARG A 466 18.85 3.30 38.64
N LYS A 467 17.73 4.06 38.69
CA LYS A 467 17.68 5.54 38.71
C LYS A 467 18.38 6.20 37.52
N ILE A 468 18.29 5.59 36.33
CA ILE A 468 18.86 6.12 35.09
C ILE A 468 17.76 6.87 34.32
N PRO A 469 17.87 8.19 34.11
CA PRO A 469 16.95 8.95 33.27
C PRO A 469 17.00 8.45 31.82
N HIS A 470 15.85 8.23 31.21
CA HIS A 470 15.73 7.77 29.83
C HIS A 470 14.41 8.22 29.20
N ASN A 471 14.38 8.22 27.88
CA ASN A 471 13.19 8.44 27.07
C ASN A 471 12.79 7.15 26.34
N VAL A 472 11.50 6.95 26.12
CA VAL A 472 10.95 5.82 25.34
C VAL A 472 10.20 6.37 24.14
N LEU A 473 10.47 5.80 22.96
CA LEU A 473 9.84 6.13 21.68
C LEU A 473 9.03 4.92 21.20
N ASN A 474 7.78 5.18 20.82
CA ASN A 474 6.76 4.14 20.65
C ASN A 474 6.14 4.16 19.25
N ALA A 475 6.65 5.00 18.35
CA ALA A 475 6.09 5.28 17.03
C ALA A 475 4.64 5.81 17.07
N LYS A 476 4.27 6.55 18.13
CA LYS A 476 2.89 7.10 18.28
C LYS A 476 2.80 8.60 18.03
N GLN A 477 3.88 9.35 18.31
CA GLN A 477 3.90 10.80 18.19
C GLN A 477 5.17 11.25 17.48
N HIS A 478 5.20 11.15 16.14
CA HIS A 478 6.43 11.35 15.36
C HIS A 478 7.14 12.68 15.61
N GLU A 479 6.39 13.78 15.74
CA GLU A 479 6.96 15.11 16.00
C GLU A 479 7.71 15.17 17.35
N ARG A 480 7.05 14.76 18.43
CA ARG A 480 7.66 14.71 19.77
C ARG A 480 8.82 13.72 19.84
N GLU A 481 8.69 12.58 19.14
CA GLU A 481 9.77 11.59 19.06
C GLU A 481 10.99 12.16 18.32
N ALA A 482 10.78 12.94 17.26
CA ALA A 482 11.87 13.60 16.55
C ALA A 482 12.64 14.58 17.44
N GLU A 483 11.96 15.38 18.27
CA GLU A 483 12.61 16.26 19.26
C GLU A 483 13.51 15.48 20.22
N ILE A 484 13.02 14.35 20.72
CA ILE A 484 13.79 13.48 21.63
C ILE A 484 15.02 12.90 20.91
N VAL A 485 14.87 12.50 19.65
CA VAL A 485 15.96 11.90 18.86
C VAL A 485 17.06 12.92 18.53
N LEU A 486 16.70 14.18 18.28
CA LEU A 486 17.68 15.26 18.06
C LEU A 486 18.61 15.44 19.28
N GLU A 487 18.09 15.23 20.49
CA GLU A 487 18.89 15.28 21.72
C GLU A 487 19.57 13.95 22.09
N ALA A 488 19.26 12.84 21.41
CA ALA A 488 19.72 11.51 21.82
C ALA A 488 21.25 11.34 21.78
N GLY A 489 21.95 12.19 21.02
CA GLY A 489 23.41 12.18 20.90
C GLY A 489 24.15 13.02 21.94
N GLN A 490 23.45 13.62 22.92
CA GLN A 490 24.08 14.43 23.98
C GLN A 490 24.59 13.56 25.14
N ALA A 491 25.62 14.03 25.84
CA ALA A 491 26.21 13.28 26.96
C ALA A 491 25.16 12.88 28.02
N LYS A 492 25.28 11.65 28.55
CA LYS A 492 24.35 11.04 29.52
C LYS A 492 22.89 10.90 29.04
N LYS A 493 22.59 10.98 27.74
CA LYS A 493 21.25 10.66 27.23
C LYS A 493 21.11 9.17 26.97
N VAL A 494 19.99 8.60 27.42
CA VAL A 494 19.58 7.22 27.14
C VAL A 494 18.22 7.25 26.46
N THR A 495 18.14 6.67 25.27
CA THR A 495 16.92 6.65 24.46
C THR A 495 16.58 5.21 24.11
N ILE A 496 15.35 4.80 24.37
CA ILE A 496 14.81 3.49 24.00
C ILE A 496 13.87 3.70 22.81
N ALA A 497 14.14 3.04 21.69
CA ALA A 497 13.33 3.13 20.49
C ALA A 497 12.70 1.76 20.19
N THR A 498 11.37 1.75 20.11
CA THR A 498 10.63 0.56 19.66
C THR A 498 10.69 0.48 18.13
N ASN A 499 11.09 -0.67 17.60
CA ASN A 499 11.40 -0.89 16.19
C ASN A 499 12.32 0.21 15.64
N MET A 500 11.80 1.00 14.69
CA MET A 500 12.51 2.09 14.04
C MET A 500 11.92 3.46 14.40
N ALA A 501 11.32 3.61 15.58
CA ALA A 501 10.82 4.89 16.06
C ALA A 501 11.90 5.99 15.95
N GLY A 502 11.50 7.18 15.50
CA GLY A 502 12.46 8.25 15.20
C GLY A 502 13.25 8.08 13.90
N ARG A 503 12.73 7.33 12.92
CA ARG A 503 13.25 7.29 11.55
C ARG A 503 13.20 8.66 10.86
N GLY A 504 14.14 8.87 9.95
CA GLY A 504 14.26 10.14 9.22
C GLY A 504 14.91 11.27 10.02
N THR A 505 15.17 11.10 11.33
CA THR A 505 15.83 12.11 12.17
C THR A 505 17.30 11.74 12.43
N ASP A 506 18.18 12.72 12.22
CA ASP A 506 19.63 12.59 12.44
C ASP A 506 19.99 12.75 13.92
N ILE A 507 20.94 11.95 14.40
CA ILE A 507 21.44 12.01 15.78
C ILE A 507 22.85 12.60 15.71
N LYS A 508 22.95 13.90 16.00
CA LYS A 508 24.23 14.60 16.05
C LYS A 508 24.89 14.40 17.41
N LEU A 509 26.19 14.13 17.42
CA LEU A 509 26.95 14.02 18.66
C LEU A 509 27.09 15.39 19.32
N GLY A 510 26.78 15.45 20.61
CA GLY A 510 26.99 16.64 21.44
C GLY A 510 28.45 16.99 21.68
N GLU A 511 28.69 18.14 22.28
CA GLU A 511 30.03 18.58 22.68
C GLU A 511 30.66 17.56 23.65
N GLY A 512 31.93 17.19 23.42
CA GLY A 512 32.66 16.24 24.26
C GLY A 512 32.29 14.75 24.07
N VAL A 513 31.27 14.43 23.26
CA VAL A 513 30.78 13.05 23.09
C VAL A 513 31.70 12.20 22.21
N ARG A 514 32.44 12.83 21.29
CA ARG A 514 33.41 12.12 20.44
C ARG A 514 34.52 11.47 21.29
N GLU A 515 35.00 12.18 22.30
CA GLU A 515 36.02 11.73 23.26
C GLU A 515 35.51 10.60 24.16
N LEU A 516 34.19 10.54 24.39
CA LEU A 516 33.52 9.48 25.13
C LEU A 516 33.31 8.19 24.31
N GLY A 517 33.77 8.17 23.06
CA GLY A 517 33.62 7.03 22.14
C GLY A 517 32.39 7.11 21.24
N GLY A 518 31.69 8.25 21.24
CA GLY A 518 30.51 8.49 20.40
C GLY A 518 29.25 7.75 20.86
N LEU A 519 28.24 7.71 20.00
CA LEU A 519 26.97 7.04 20.29
C LEU A 519 27.15 5.52 20.41
N HIS A 520 26.62 4.93 21.47
CA HIS A 520 26.55 3.48 21.66
C HIS A 520 25.16 2.95 21.28
N ILE A 521 25.12 1.94 20.41
CA ILE A 521 23.89 1.29 19.94
C ILE A 521 23.76 -0.07 20.58
N ILE A 522 22.61 -0.32 21.21
CA ILE A 522 22.25 -1.62 21.78
C ILE A 522 21.04 -2.17 21.03
N GLY A 523 21.20 -3.29 20.33
CA GLY A 523 20.09 -4.08 19.82
C GLY A 523 19.70 -5.13 20.86
N THR A 524 18.44 -5.14 21.30
CA THR A 524 18.02 -6.05 22.37
C THR A 524 17.64 -7.44 21.89
N GLU A 525 17.43 -7.55 20.56
CA GLU A 525 17.08 -8.75 19.80
C GLU A 525 17.54 -8.56 18.35
N ARG A 526 17.51 -9.63 17.56
CA ARG A 526 17.61 -9.56 16.10
C ARG A 526 16.23 -9.37 15.49
N HIS A 527 16.12 -8.47 14.52
CA HIS A 527 14.92 -8.38 13.70
C HIS A 527 14.86 -9.56 12.72
N GLU A 528 13.70 -9.76 12.11
CA GLU A 528 13.48 -10.75 11.05
C GLU A 528 14.42 -10.53 9.85
N SER A 529 14.75 -9.27 9.58
CA SER A 529 15.67 -8.88 8.52
C SER A 529 16.96 -8.27 9.06
N ARG A 530 18.08 -8.65 8.44
CA ARG A 530 19.40 -8.07 8.73
C ARG A 530 19.47 -6.59 8.37
N ARG A 531 18.67 -6.17 7.39
CA ARG A 531 18.57 -4.79 6.93
C ARG A 531 18.19 -3.85 8.08
N ILE A 532 17.15 -4.18 8.82
CA ILE A 532 16.65 -3.41 9.96
C ILE A 532 17.70 -3.33 11.07
N ASP A 533 18.39 -4.43 11.37
CA ASP A 533 19.51 -4.41 12.32
C ASP A 533 20.62 -3.46 11.88
N ASN A 534 20.95 -3.43 10.59
CA ASN A 534 21.96 -2.54 10.03
C ASN A 534 21.52 -1.08 10.04
N GLN A 535 20.23 -0.79 9.86
CA GLN A 535 19.69 0.55 10.03
C GLN A 535 19.84 1.04 11.47
N LEU A 536 19.57 0.17 12.46
CA LEU A 536 19.79 0.49 13.88
C LEU A 536 21.27 0.79 14.15
N ARG A 537 22.20 -0.05 13.67
CA ARG A 537 23.65 0.22 13.76
C ARG A 537 24.04 1.54 13.11
N GLY A 538 23.45 1.81 11.92
CA GLY A 538 23.65 3.00 11.11
C GLY A 538 23.29 4.31 11.81
N ARG A 539 22.60 4.27 12.96
CA ARG A 539 22.35 5.46 13.76
C ARG A 539 23.61 6.05 14.39
N ALA A 540 24.66 5.25 14.59
CA ALA A 540 25.97 5.69 15.08
C ALA A 540 27.05 5.69 13.98
N GLY A 541 28.12 6.46 14.21
CA GLY A 541 29.30 6.51 13.34
C GLY A 541 29.08 7.25 12.02
N ARG A 542 28.22 8.27 12.02
CA ARG A 542 27.88 9.07 10.84
C ARG A 542 29.02 10.04 10.51
N GLN A 543 29.28 10.29 9.22
CA GLN A 543 30.34 11.22 8.78
C GLN A 543 31.72 10.99 9.43
N GLY A 544 32.07 9.72 9.70
CA GLY A 544 33.34 9.34 10.32
C GLY A 544 33.40 9.57 11.84
N ASP A 545 32.26 9.86 12.49
CA ASP A 545 32.18 9.91 13.95
C ASP A 545 32.60 8.58 14.58
N PRO A 546 33.20 8.60 15.79
CA PRO A 546 33.32 7.41 16.59
C PRO A 546 31.93 6.91 17.01
N GLY A 547 31.84 5.62 17.28
CA GLY A 547 30.62 5.00 17.78
C GLY A 547 30.84 3.51 17.97
N SER A 548 29.86 2.86 18.60
CA SER A 548 29.89 1.42 18.77
C SER A 548 28.50 0.82 18.70
N SER A 549 28.40 -0.44 18.30
CA SER A 549 27.16 -1.21 18.35
C SER A 549 27.37 -2.57 18.99
N ARG A 550 26.34 -3.10 19.64
CA ARG A 550 26.31 -4.47 20.19
C ARG A 550 24.87 -4.98 20.19
N PHE A 551 24.69 -6.25 19.84
CA PHE A 551 23.41 -6.94 19.96
C PHE A 551 23.45 -7.94 21.11
N TYR A 552 22.34 -8.02 21.85
CA TYR A 552 22.13 -8.93 22.96
C TYR A 552 21.02 -9.90 22.56
N LEU A 553 21.23 -11.19 22.74
CA LEU A 553 20.33 -12.25 22.28
C LEU A 553 20.12 -13.29 23.36
N ALA A 554 18.96 -13.95 23.35
CA ALA A 554 18.66 -15.09 24.21
C ALA A 554 18.08 -16.26 23.40
N LEU A 555 18.11 -17.47 23.97
CA LEU A 555 17.65 -18.69 23.29
C LEU A 555 16.15 -18.86 23.24
N ASP A 556 15.48 -18.23 24.18
CA ASP A 556 14.05 -18.08 24.28
C ASP A 556 13.54 -16.82 23.55
N ASP A 557 14.36 -16.13 22.74
CA ASP A 557 13.89 -15.07 21.84
C ASP A 557 13.05 -15.64 20.69
N ASP A 558 12.10 -14.86 20.18
CA ASP A 558 11.13 -15.33 19.18
C ASP A 558 11.78 -15.84 17.89
N LEU A 559 12.79 -15.14 17.37
CA LEU A 559 13.55 -15.57 16.19
C LEU A 559 14.21 -16.94 16.41
N MET A 560 14.73 -17.18 17.62
CA MET A 560 15.38 -18.44 17.98
C MET A 560 14.36 -19.54 18.23
N ARG A 561 13.20 -19.23 18.78
CA ARG A 561 12.10 -20.19 18.99
C ARG A 561 11.48 -20.66 17.67
N LEU A 562 11.26 -19.73 16.73
CA LEU A 562 10.59 -19.99 15.45
C LEU A 562 11.53 -20.63 14.42
N PHE A 563 12.81 -20.24 14.41
CA PHE A 563 13.75 -20.63 13.34
C PHE A 563 15.05 -21.27 13.84
N GLY A 564 15.30 -21.22 15.15
CA GLY A 564 16.44 -21.87 15.79
C GLY A 564 16.21 -23.37 15.95
N SER A 565 16.49 -24.13 14.89
CA SER A 565 16.47 -25.60 14.86
C SER A 565 17.15 -26.26 16.08
N ASP A 566 16.85 -27.55 16.31
CA ASP A 566 17.55 -28.43 17.27
C ASP A 566 19.09 -28.38 17.18
N ARG A 567 19.62 -27.97 16.02
CA ARG A 567 21.06 -27.79 15.77
C ARG A 567 21.68 -26.66 16.61
N LEU A 568 20.95 -25.58 16.87
CA LEU A 568 21.43 -24.49 17.75
C LEU A 568 21.46 -24.99 19.20
N LYS A 569 20.41 -25.65 19.67
CA LYS A 569 20.39 -26.32 20.98
C LYS A 569 21.59 -27.26 21.16
N GLY A 570 21.87 -28.12 20.17
CA GLY A 570 23.00 -29.06 20.22
C GLY A 570 24.40 -28.41 20.16
N ILE A 571 24.54 -27.23 19.52
CA ILE A 571 25.80 -26.44 19.59
C ILE A 571 25.97 -25.86 20.99
N MET A 572 24.88 -25.46 21.63
CA MET A 572 24.89 -24.74 22.90
C MET A 572 25.05 -25.66 24.11
N GLU A 573 24.46 -26.85 24.05
CA GLU A 573 24.75 -27.94 24.99
C GLU A 573 26.24 -28.33 24.98
N LYS A 574 26.88 -28.29 23.80
CA LYS A 574 28.33 -28.57 23.66
C LYS A 574 29.22 -27.42 24.11
N LEU A 575 28.75 -26.18 24.04
CA LEU A 575 29.50 -25.00 24.46
C LEU A 575 29.43 -24.78 25.98
N GLY A 576 28.51 -25.45 26.69
CA GLY A 576 28.42 -25.41 28.15
C GLY A 576 28.06 -24.03 28.69
N LEU A 577 26.88 -23.51 28.34
CA LEU A 577 26.37 -22.25 28.91
C LEU A 577 26.16 -22.37 30.42
N GLU A 578 27.05 -21.73 31.17
CA GLU A 578 26.85 -21.44 32.59
C GLU A 578 25.91 -20.24 32.75
N ASP A 579 25.04 -20.29 33.76
CA ASP A 579 24.07 -19.24 34.03
C ASP A 579 24.79 -17.90 34.28
N GLY A 580 24.41 -16.85 33.57
CA GLY A 580 25.00 -15.50 33.70
C GLY A 580 26.27 -15.23 32.88
N MET A 581 26.77 -16.18 32.07
CA MET A 581 27.89 -15.95 31.15
C MET A 581 27.43 -15.72 29.72
N ALA A 582 27.89 -14.62 29.12
CA ALA A 582 27.66 -14.33 27.70
C ALA A 582 28.58 -15.17 26.79
N ILE A 583 28.03 -15.70 25.71
CA ILE A 583 28.81 -16.31 24.63
C ILE A 583 28.98 -15.31 23.49
N GLU A 584 30.23 -15.00 23.15
CA GLU A 584 30.60 -14.29 21.92
C GLU A 584 31.25 -15.30 20.96
N ASN A 585 30.45 -15.97 20.11
CA ASN A 585 30.96 -16.98 19.17
C ASN A 585 30.46 -16.73 17.75
N LYS A 586 31.41 -16.57 16.81
CA LYS A 586 31.12 -16.34 15.38
C LYS A 586 30.26 -17.44 14.74
N MET A 587 30.38 -18.69 15.19
CA MET A 587 29.57 -19.80 14.68
C MET A 587 28.08 -19.60 14.98
N VAL A 588 27.76 -19.05 16.17
CA VAL A 588 26.37 -18.80 16.58
C VAL A 588 25.82 -17.59 15.83
N SER A 589 26.57 -16.49 15.73
CA SER A 589 26.18 -15.33 14.90
C SER A 589 25.90 -15.73 13.44
N ASN A 590 26.74 -16.59 12.84
CA ASN A 590 26.52 -17.09 11.48
C ASN A 590 25.27 -17.97 11.35
N ALA A 591 24.90 -18.72 12.40
CA ALA A 591 23.68 -19.53 12.41
C ALA A 591 22.42 -18.65 12.49
N ILE A 592 22.49 -17.57 13.26
CA ILE A 592 21.42 -16.57 13.35
C ILE A 592 21.27 -15.84 12.02
N GLU A 593 22.37 -15.43 11.38
CA GLU A 593 22.34 -14.81 10.04
C GLU A 593 21.66 -15.71 9.00
N LYS A 594 21.97 -17.00 8.99
CA LYS A 594 21.27 -17.97 8.13
C LYS A 594 19.78 -18.10 8.42
N SER A 595 19.38 -17.90 9.67
CA SER A 595 17.97 -17.94 10.08
C SER A 595 17.25 -16.70 9.56
N GLN A 596 17.83 -15.50 9.72
CA GLN A 596 17.30 -14.26 9.13
C GLN A 596 17.13 -14.37 7.60
N THR A 597 18.13 -14.88 6.89
CA THR A 597 18.03 -15.09 5.43
C THR A 597 16.88 -16.01 5.02
N ARG A 598 16.54 -17.03 5.84
CA ARG A 598 15.38 -17.90 5.57
C ARG A 598 14.06 -17.16 5.78
N VAL A 599 13.96 -16.33 6.82
CA VAL A 599 12.77 -15.50 7.07
C VAL A 599 12.59 -14.48 5.95
N GLU A 600 13.67 -13.81 5.53
CA GLU A 600 13.67 -12.88 4.40
C GLU A 600 13.20 -13.56 3.11
N ALA A 601 13.73 -14.75 2.78
CA ALA A 601 13.32 -15.51 1.61
C ALA A 601 11.84 -15.93 1.67
N HIS A 602 11.33 -16.28 2.85
CA HIS A 602 9.91 -16.60 3.04
C HIS A 602 9.02 -15.37 2.82
N HIS A 603 9.38 -14.21 3.37
CA HIS A 603 8.63 -12.97 3.12
C HIS A 603 8.71 -12.52 1.67
N TYR A 604 9.83 -12.75 1.00
CA TYR A 604 9.98 -12.50 -0.42
C TYR A 604 9.00 -13.36 -1.24
N GLU A 605 8.88 -14.65 -0.97
CA GLU A 605 7.91 -15.53 -1.63
C GLU A 605 6.46 -15.05 -1.42
N ILE A 606 6.08 -14.63 -0.20
CA ILE A 606 4.74 -14.07 0.07
C ILE A 606 4.48 -12.83 -0.79
N ARG A 607 5.42 -11.86 -0.80
CA ARG A 607 5.27 -10.63 -1.60
C ARG A 607 5.20 -10.91 -3.09
N LYS A 608 6.03 -11.84 -3.56
CA LYS A 608 6.05 -12.27 -4.96
C LYS A 608 4.71 -12.89 -5.36
N GLN A 609 4.18 -13.80 -4.55
CA GLN A 609 2.87 -14.43 -4.80
C GLN A 609 1.75 -13.37 -4.82
N LEU A 610 1.76 -12.44 -3.86
CA LEU A 610 0.79 -11.34 -3.81
C LEU A 610 0.85 -10.44 -5.06
N LEU A 611 2.06 -10.08 -5.51
CA LEU A 611 2.26 -9.33 -6.76
C LEU A 611 1.75 -10.11 -7.97
N GLU A 612 2.01 -11.41 -8.04
CA GLU A 612 1.61 -12.22 -9.18
C GLU A 612 0.09 -12.33 -9.33
N TYR A 613 -0.67 -12.36 -8.23
CA TYR A 613 -2.13 -12.27 -8.26
C TYR A 613 -2.60 -10.86 -8.64
N ASP A 614 -1.99 -9.82 -8.09
CA ASP A 614 -2.34 -8.44 -8.42
C ASP A 614 -1.96 -8.08 -9.86
N ASP A 615 -0.96 -8.70 -10.48
CA ASP A 615 -0.62 -8.49 -11.90
C ASP A 615 -1.77 -8.87 -12.85
N VAL A 616 -2.52 -9.93 -12.51
CA VAL A 616 -3.73 -10.32 -13.26
C VAL A 616 -4.82 -9.27 -13.06
N MET A 617 -5.05 -8.83 -11.82
CA MET A 617 -6.01 -7.76 -11.52
C MET A 617 -5.62 -6.43 -12.15
N ASN A 618 -4.32 -6.13 -12.24
CA ASN A 618 -3.82 -4.88 -12.77
C ASN A 618 -4.10 -4.76 -14.27
N GLN A 619 -3.99 -5.86 -15.04
CA GLN A 619 -4.36 -5.86 -16.46
C GLN A 619 -5.84 -5.54 -16.67
N GLN A 620 -6.71 -6.13 -15.85
CA GLN A 620 -8.15 -5.86 -15.88
C GLN A 620 -8.45 -4.41 -15.44
N ARG A 621 -7.78 -3.95 -14.39
CA ARG A 621 -7.87 -2.58 -13.87
C ARG A 621 -7.45 -1.56 -14.91
N GLU A 622 -6.36 -1.78 -15.63
CA GLU A 622 -5.90 -0.88 -16.70
C GLU A 622 -6.96 -0.75 -17.80
N ALA A 623 -7.61 -1.85 -18.20
CA ALA A 623 -8.70 -1.81 -19.18
C ALA A 623 -9.91 -1.03 -18.65
N ILE A 624 -10.38 -1.33 -17.42
CA ILE A 624 -11.55 -0.68 -16.83
C ILE A 624 -11.30 0.79 -16.53
N TYR A 625 -10.16 1.14 -15.93
CA TYR A 625 -9.81 2.52 -15.60
C TYR A 625 -9.52 3.33 -16.86
N GLY A 626 -8.93 2.70 -17.89
CA GLY A 626 -8.77 3.30 -19.21
C GLY A 626 -10.11 3.69 -19.83
N LEU A 627 -11.04 2.74 -19.91
CA LEU A 627 -12.41 2.98 -20.39
C LEU A 627 -13.13 4.04 -19.56
N ARG A 628 -13.06 3.96 -18.23
CA ARG A 628 -13.65 4.96 -17.33
C ARG A 628 -13.10 6.36 -17.60
N HIS A 629 -11.77 6.50 -17.73
CA HIS A 629 -11.13 7.77 -18.05
C HIS A 629 -11.53 8.31 -19.43
N GLU A 630 -11.74 7.43 -20.41
CA GLU A 630 -12.27 7.81 -21.72
C GLU A 630 -13.70 8.35 -21.59
N LEU A 631 -14.60 7.62 -20.92
CA LEU A 631 -15.98 8.02 -20.69
C LEU A 631 -16.09 9.37 -19.96
N MET A 632 -15.22 9.62 -18.98
CA MET A 632 -15.18 10.90 -18.25
C MET A 632 -14.68 12.07 -19.12
N LYS A 633 -13.74 11.84 -20.04
CA LYS A 633 -13.09 12.91 -20.83
C LYS A 633 -13.78 13.17 -22.17
N SER A 634 -14.44 12.18 -22.73
CA SER A 634 -15.06 12.26 -24.04
C SER A 634 -16.26 13.19 -24.04
N LYS A 635 -16.28 14.11 -25.02
CA LYS A 635 -17.41 15.02 -25.23
C LYS A 635 -18.64 14.27 -25.73
N GLU A 636 -18.43 13.25 -26.54
CA GLU A 636 -19.46 12.37 -27.10
C GLU A 636 -19.15 10.94 -26.68
N VAL A 637 -20.10 10.29 -26.01
CA VAL A 637 -19.98 8.91 -25.52
C VAL A 637 -20.87 7.93 -26.29
N GLU A 638 -21.78 8.45 -27.11
CA GLU A 638 -22.66 7.65 -27.97
C GLU A 638 -21.93 6.67 -28.90
N PRO A 639 -20.79 7.01 -29.55
CA PRO A 639 -20.08 6.05 -30.39
C PRO A 639 -19.70 4.75 -29.64
N ILE A 640 -19.33 4.86 -28.36
CA ILE A 640 -19.00 3.72 -27.51
C ILE A 640 -20.24 2.87 -27.24
N ALA A 641 -21.38 3.50 -26.95
CA ALA A 641 -22.64 2.79 -26.73
C ALA A 641 -23.15 2.09 -28.01
N LEU A 642 -22.94 2.70 -29.18
CA LEU A 642 -23.27 2.09 -30.47
C LEU A 642 -22.36 0.90 -30.77
N GLU A 643 -21.05 0.99 -30.48
CA GLU A 643 -20.14 -0.16 -30.58
C GLU A 643 -20.61 -1.32 -29.69
N TYR A 644 -20.98 -1.03 -28.43
CA TYR A 644 -21.54 -2.05 -27.53
C TYR A 644 -22.80 -2.69 -28.10
N SER A 645 -23.64 -1.91 -28.79
CA SER A 645 -24.86 -2.44 -29.39
C SER A 645 -24.59 -3.38 -30.55
N VAL A 646 -23.58 -3.09 -31.38
CA VAL A 646 -23.19 -3.95 -32.50
C VAL A 646 -22.65 -5.27 -31.96
N ASP A 647 -21.68 -5.20 -31.04
CA ASP A 647 -21.11 -6.39 -30.41
C ASP A 647 -22.19 -7.27 -29.76
N LEU A 648 -23.09 -6.66 -28.97
CA LEU A 648 -24.13 -7.41 -28.26
C LEU A 648 -25.17 -8.00 -29.22
N LEU A 649 -25.51 -7.31 -30.31
CA LEU A 649 -26.38 -7.85 -31.35
C LEU A 649 -25.73 -9.05 -32.05
N GLU A 650 -24.44 -8.96 -32.39
CA GLU A 650 -23.68 -10.07 -32.99
C GLU A 650 -23.69 -11.29 -32.06
N GLU A 651 -23.38 -11.10 -30.77
CA GLU A 651 -23.35 -12.18 -29.78
C GLU A 651 -24.73 -12.81 -29.53
N ILE A 652 -25.81 -12.00 -29.50
CA ILE A 652 -27.18 -12.53 -29.31
C ILE A 652 -27.67 -13.28 -30.56
N LEU A 653 -27.32 -12.81 -31.76
CA LEU A 653 -27.75 -13.40 -33.03
C LEU A 653 -26.86 -14.57 -33.49
N GLU A 654 -25.62 -14.69 -32.98
CA GLU A 654 -24.66 -15.76 -33.33
C GLU A 654 -25.26 -17.17 -33.35
N PRO A 655 -26.04 -17.62 -32.34
CA PRO A 655 -26.64 -18.96 -32.34
C PRO A 655 -27.57 -19.22 -33.53
N ALA A 656 -28.17 -18.16 -34.09
CA ALA A 656 -29.05 -18.22 -35.24
C ALA A 656 -28.32 -18.04 -36.58
N LEU A 657 -27.10 -17.49 -36.59
CA LEU A 657 -26.29 -17.26 -37.80
C LEU A 657 -25.50 -18.50 -38.22
N ASP A 658 -25.10 -19.35 -37.28
CA ASP A 658 -24.23 -20.52 -37.52
C ASP A 658 -24.97 -21.80 -37.95
N MET A 659 -26.31 -21.81 -37.93
CA MET A 659 -27.11 -22.98 -38.28
C MET A 659 -27.87 -22.79 -39.61
N ARG A 660 -27.76 -23.78 -40.51
CA ARG A 660 -28.54 -23.81 -41.78
C ARG A 660 -30.04 -23.96 -41.59
N ASP A 661 -30.44 -24.60 -40.48
CA ASP A 661 -31.82 -24.78 -40.04
C ASP A 661 -31.85 -24.49 -38.53
N VAL A 662 -32.16 -23.25 -38.15
CA VAL A 662 -32.30 -22.86 -36.73
C VAL A 662 -33.59 -23.47 -36.20
N ASP A 663 -33.52 -24.21 -35.10
CA ASP A 663 -34.71 -24.80 -34.49
C ASP A 663 -35.61 -23.71 -33.86
N PRO A 664 -36.93 -23.96 -33.73
CA PRO A 664 -37.86 -22.98 -33.16
C PRO A 664 -37.54 -22.55 -31.73
N GLU A 665 -36.95 -23.42 -30.90
CA GLU A 665 -36.62 -23.08 -29.50
C GLU A 665 -35.46 -22.08 -29.44
N THR A 666 -34.44 -22.25 -30.29
CA THR A 666 -33.35 -21.29 -30.45
C THR A 666 -33.86 -19.94 -30.96
N VAL A 667 -34.76 -19.94 -31.95
CA VAL A 667 -35.39 -18.71 -32.45
C VAL A 667 -36.15 -17.98 -31.34
N ASP A 668 -36.96 -18.70 -30.56
CA ASP A 668 -37.73 -18.12 -29.46
C ASP A 668 -36.81 -17.58 -28.35
N SER A 669 -35.72 -18.28 -28.03
CA SER A 669 -34.72 -17.85 -27.04
C SER A 669 -34.00 -16.56 -27.46
N VAL A 670 -33.48 -16.52 -28.70
CA VAL A 670 -32.81 -15.33 -29.24
C VAL A 670 -33.78 -14.15 -29.30
N ARG A 671 -35.02 -14.40 -29.73
CA ARG A 671 -36.07 -13.37 -29.81
C ARG A 671 -36.44 -12.83 -28.42
N ALA A 672 -36.58 -13.69 -27.42
CA ALA A 672 -36.83 -13.28 -26.04
C ALA A 672 -35.67 -12.44 -25.48
N ARG A 673 -34.44 -12.79 -25.81
CA ARG A 673 -33.24 -12.05 -25.38
C ARG A 673 -33.15 -10.66 -26.01
N LEU A 674 -33.37 -10.56 -27.31
CA LEU A 674 -33.44 -9.27 -28.02
C LEU A 674 -34.54 -8.38 -27.46
N GLU A 675 -35.70 -8.94 -27.09
CA GLU A 675 -36.76 -8.21 -26.43
C GLU A 675 -36.36 -7.70 -25.04
N GLU A 676 -35.79 -8.58 -24.21
CA GLU A 676 -35.36 -8.23 -22.86
C GLU A 676 -34.37 -7.07 -22.86
N VAL A 677 -33.39 -7.10 -23.77
CA VAL A 677 -32.33 -6.10 -23.84
C VAL A 677 -32.80 -4.85 -24.58
N PHE A 678 -33.35 -4.99 -25.79
CA PHE A 678 -33.59 -3.84 -26.68
C PHE A 678 -35.05 -3.37 -26.75
N ASN A 679 -35.99 -4.07 -26.12
CA ASN A 679 -37.42 -3.72 -26.14
C ASN A 679 -37.91 -3.51 -27.59
N PHE A 680 -37.68 -4.50 -28.45
CA PHE A 680 -37.99 -4.42 -29.88
C PHE A 680 -39.48 -4.55 -30.19
N GLU A 681 -40.31 -4.95 -29.22
CA GLU A 681 -41.78 -5.01 -29.32
C GLU A 681 -42.41 -3.69 -29.79
N ARG A 682 -41.74 -2.56 -29.56
CA ARG A 682 -42.18 -1.24 -30.02
C ARG A 682 -42.16 -1.05 -31.55
N PHE A 683 -41.47 -1.90 -32.30
CA PHE A 683 -41.31 -1.77 -33.76
C PHE A 683 -42.31 -2.67 -34.50
N GLU A 684 -42.98 -2.12 -35.52
CA GLU A 684 -44.05 -2.83 -36.26
C GLU A 684 -43.56 -4.18 -36.85
N GLY A 685 -42.34 -4.19 -37.41
CA GLY A 685 -41.75 -5.40 -38.02
C GLY A 685 -41.38 -6.50 -37.02
N TRP A 686 -41.37 -6.23 -35.71
CA TRP A 686 -41.18 -7.27 -34.70
C TRP A 686 -42.36 -8.24 -34.68
N GLN A 687 -43.59 -7.73 -34.78
CA GLN A 687 -44.81 -8.54 -34.61
C GLN A 687 -45.09 -9.50 -35.77
N GLU A 688 -44.37 -9.37 -36.89
CA GLU A 688 -44.52 -10.22 -38.09
C GLU A 688 -43.96 -11.64 -37.89
N GLY A 689 -43.16 -11.87 -36.83
CA GLY A 689 -42.57 -13.17 -36.49
C GLY A 689 -41.21 -13.43 -37.15
N GLY A 690 -40.36 -14.25 -36.51
CA GLY A 690 -38.98 -14.52 -36.95
C GLY A 690 -37.91 -13.66 -36.26
N LEU A 691 -36.65 -13.86 -36.62
CA LEU A 691 -35.50 -13.08 -36.13
C LEU A 691 -35.18 -11.95 -37.12
N PRO A 692 -34.87 -10.73 -36.63
CA PRO A 692 -34.36 -9.67 -37.50
C PRO A 692 -32.98 -10.02 -38.04
N ASP A 693 -32.65 -9.55 -39.24
CA ASP A 693 -31.26 -9.56 -39.68
C ASP A 693 -30.45 -8.46 -38.97
N MET A 694 -29.12 -8.53 -39.07
CA MET A 694 -28.22 -7.56 -38.42
C MET A 694 -28.48 -6.12 -38.86
N GLU A 695 -28.87 -5.89 -40.12
CA GLU A 695 -29.11 -4.54 -40.65
C GLU A 695 -30.40 -3.94 -40.06
N GLN A 696 -31.46 -4.75 -39.98
CA GLN A 696 -32.74 -4.39 -39.37
C GLN A 696 -32.59 -4.15 -37.87
N ALA A 697 -31.91 -5.05 -37.16
CA ALA A 697 -31.69 -4.92 -35.72
C ALA A 697 -30.88 -3.64 -35.39
N ARG A 698 -29.81 -3.38 -36.15
CA ARG A 698 -29.01 -2.15 -36.00
C ARG A 698 -29.83 -0.90 -36.26
N LYS A 699 -30.66 -0.90 -37.31
CA LYS A 699 -31.53 0.25 -37.61
C LYS A 699 -32.51 0.52 -36.46
N TRP A 700 -33.10 -0.50 -35.87
CA TRP A 700 -33.96 -0.35 -34.71
C TRP A 700 -33.22 0.22 -33.50
N VAL A 701 -31.98 -0.21 -33.25
CA VAL A 701 -31.13 0.41 -32.23
C VAL A 701 -30.86 1.88 -32.55
N ASP A 702 -30.45 2.23 -33.77
CA ASP A 702 -30.23 3.61 -34.18
C ASP A 702 -31.48 4.49 -33.96
N ASP A 703 -32.67 3.96 -34.24
CA ASP A 703 -33.96 4.63 -34.00
C ASP A 703 -34.22 4.85 -32.50
N ILE A 704 -33.81 3.92 -31.61
CA ILE A 704 -33.87 4.09 -30.15
C ILE A 704 -32.97 5.25 -29.70
N PHE A 705 -31.72 5.25 -30.14
CA PHE A 705 -30.76 6.31 -29.82
C PHE A 705 -31.22 7.67 -30.36
N ALA A 706 -31.79 7.71 -31.57
CA ALA A 706 -32.38 8.92 -32.15
C ALA A 706 -33.57 9.45 -31.33
N TYR A 707 -34.46 8.58 -30.87
CA TYR A 707 -35.58 8.94 -30.00
C TYR A 707 -35.10 9.51 -28.65
N LEU A 708 -34.12 8.85 -28.01
CA LEU A 708 -33.53 9.32 -26.76
C LEU A 708 -32.91 10.71 -26.94
N ARG A 709 -32.09 10.89 -27.99
CA ARG A 709 -31.46 12.18 -28.32
C ARG A 709 -32.50 13.29 -28.50
N ALA A 710 -33.57 13.01 -29.23
CA ALA A 710 -34.65 13.98 -29.45
C ALA A 710 -35.41 14.33 -28.16
N SER A 711 -35.54 13.37 -27.24
CA SER A 711 -36.31 13.52 -26.01
C SER A 711 -35.54 14.16 -24.85
N THR A 712 -34.21 13.99 -24.79
CA THR A 712 -33.35 14.55 -23.73
C THR A 712 -32.69 15.89 -24.10
N GLY A 713 -32.60 16.22 -25.39
CA GLY A 713 -31.98 17.46 -25.85
C GLY A 713 -30.51 17.58 -25.44
N GLU A 714 -30.14 18.72 -24.83
CA GLU A 714 -28.75 19.05 -24.47
C GLU A 714 -28.14 18.11 -23.42
N HIS A 715 -28.97 17.46 -22.57
CA HIS A 715 -28.51 16.53 -21.52
C HIS A 715 -28.24 15.11 -22.02
N TYR A 716 -28.45 14.83 -23.31
CA TYR A 716 -28.31 13.49 -23.89
C TYR A 716 -26.97 12.81 -23.56
N GLN A 717 -25.86 13.52 -23.79
CA GLN A 717 -24.52 12.97 -23.57
C GLN A 717 -24.22 12.76 -22.08
N GLU A 718 -24.77 13.61 -21.20
CA GLU A 718 -24.59 13.48 -19.74
C GLU A 718 -25.35 12.28 -19.20
N ILE A 719 -26.58 12.07 -19.67
CA ILE A 719 -27.40 10.91 -19.31
C ILE A 719 -26.73 9.62 -19.80
N LEU A 720 -26.29 9.57 -21.07
CA LEU A 720 -25.57 8.40 -21.60
C LEU A 720 -24.31 8.10 -20.77
N ARG A 721 -23.51 9.13 -20.47
CA ARG A 721 -22.31 8.99 -19.64
C ARG A 721 -22.65 8.45 -18.26
N TYR A 722 -23.75 8.92 -17.66
CA TYR A 722 -24.16 8.49 -16.34
C TYR A 722 -24.41 6.98 -16.28
N PHE A 723 -25.25 6.46 -17.18
CA PHE A 723 -25.56 5.02 -17.22
C PHE A 723 -24.35 4.15 -17.58
N LEU A 724 -23.48 4.64 -18.47
CA LEU A 724 -22.22 3.95 -18.80
C LEU A 724 -21.32 3.82 -17.57
N LEU A 725 -21.10 4.92 -16.83
CA LEU A 725 -20.27 4.95 -15.64
C LEU A 725 -20.89 4.17 -14.47
N ASP A 726 -22.20 4.31 -14.22
CA ASP A 726 -22.90 3.60 -13.13
C ASP A 726 -22.90 2.08 -13.37
N SER A 727 -23.19 1.63 -14.60
CA SER A 727 -23.11 0.21 -14.95
C SER A 727 -21.68 -0.32 -14.81
N LEU A 728 -20.68 0.41 -15.32
CA LEU A 728 -19.28 0.03 -15.19
C LEU A 728 -18.87 -0.09 -13.71
N ASP A 729 -19.20 0.90 -12.88
CA ASP A 729 -18.80 0.92 -11.46
C ASP A 729 -19.45 -0.19 -10.65
N ARG A 730 -20.76 -0.43 -10.84
CA ARG A 730 -21.48 -1.49 -10.11
C ARG A 730 -20.92 -2.87 -10.43
N ASN A 731 -20.80 -3.18 -11.73
CA ASN A 731 -20.32 -4.47 -12.16
C ASN A 731 -18.82 -4.66 -11.84
N TRP A 732 -18.01 -3.61 -11.91
CA TRP A 732 -16.61 -3.68 -11.50
C TRP A 732 -16.44 -3.98 -10.01
N LYS A 733 -17.23 -3.34 -9.13
CA LYS A 733 -17.21 -3.64 -7.69
C LYS A 733 -17.58 -5.10 -7.42
N GLU A 734 -18.62 -5.61 -8.07
CA GLU A 734 -19.01 -7.02 -7.96
C GLU A 734 -17.91 -7.96 -8.45
N HIS A 735 -17.27 -7.61 -9.56
CA HIS A 735 -16.12 -8.36 -10.08
C HIS A 735 -14.94 -8.37 -9.09
N LEU A 736 -14.60 -7.23 -8.47
CA LEU A 736 -13.56 -7.18 -7.43
C LEU A 736 -13.84 -8.16 -6.29
N LEU A 737 -15.08 -8.21 -5.81
CA LEU A 737 -15.50 -9.16 -4.77
C LEU A 737 -15.35 -10.61 -5.23
N ASN A 738 -15.79 -10.92 -6.45
CA ASN A 738 -15.64 -12.26 -7.02
C ASN A 738 -14.16 -12.65 -7.19
N MET A 739 -13.30 -11.70 -7.54
CA MET A 739 -11.86 -11.92 -7.66
C MET A 739 -11.19 -12.14 -6.31
N ASP A 740 -11.61 -11.45 -5.25
CA ASP A 740 -11.15 -11.73 -3.88
C ASP A 740 -11.55 -13.14 -3.43
N HIS A 741 -12.81 -13.52 -3.62
CA HIS A 741 -13.28 -14.89 -3.34
C HIS A 741 -12.51 -15.95 -4.15
N LEU A 742 -12.25 -15.68 -5.43
CA LEU A 742 -11.47 -16.57 -6.29
C LEU A 742 -10.05 -16.74 -5.76
N ARG A 743 -9.38 -15.65 -5.39
CA ARG A 743 -8.02 -15.67 -4.84
C ARG A 743 -7.95 -16.53 -3.57
N ASP A 744 -8.94 -16.40 -2.69
CA ASP A 744 -8.95 -17.11 -1.41
C ASP A 744 -9.29 -18.60 -1.60
N GLY A 745 -10.10 -18.94 -2.61
CA GLY A 745 -10.50 -20.32 -2.94
C GLY A 745 -9.53 -21.10 -3.84
N ILE A 746 -8.69 -20.43 -4.64
CA ILE A 746 -7.89 -21.07 -5.71
C ILE A 746 -6.84 -22.06 -5.18
N GLY A 747 -6.38 -21.88 -3.94
CA GLY A 747 -5.40 -22.78 -3.32
C GLY A 747 -5.86 -24.24 -3.28
N LEU A 748 -7.18 -24.48 -3.24
CA LEU A 748 -7.78 -25.81 -3.24
C LEU A 748 -7.62 -26.55 -4.59
N ARG A 749 -7.43 -25.83 -5.70
CA ARG A 749 -7.18 -26.44 -7.02
C ARG A 749 -5.80 -27.06 -7.16
N GLY A 750 -4.87 -26.72 -6.27
CA GLY A 750 -3.51 -27.28 -6.23
C GLY A 750 -3.49 -28.79 -5.95
N TYR A 751 -4.55 -29.36 -5.36
CA TYR A 751 -4.67 -30.80 -5.12
C TYR A 751 -4.78 -31.61 -6.42
N GLY A 752 -5.25 -31.00 -7.51
CA GLY A 752 -5.36 -31.63 -8.84
C GLY A 752 -4.07 -31.60 -9.69
N GLN A 753 -2.91 -31.32 -9.09
CA GLN A 753 -1.62 -31.10 -9.79
C GLN A 753 -1.62 -29.96 -10.82
N LYS A 754 -2.61 -29.05 -10.76
CA LYS A 754 -2.65 -27.84 -11.59
C LYS A 754 -1.99 -26.69 -10.85
N ASP A 755 -1.31 -25.81 -11.59
CA ASP A 755 -0.73 -24.58 -11.03
C ASP A 755 -1.86 -23.60 -10.68
N PRO A 756 -2.07 -23.28 -9.38
CA PRO A 756 -3.15 -22.38 -8.94
C PRO A 756 -3.11 -21.01 -9.63
N LYS A 757 -1.91 -20.53 -9.99
CA LYS A 757 -1.75 -19.24 -10.67
C LYS A 757 -2.33 -19.26 -12.09
N GLN A 758 -2.12 -20.35 -12.83
CA GLN A 758 -2.65 -20.49 -14.18
C GLN A 758 -4.17 -20.61 -14.15
N GLU A 759 -4.70 -21.34 -13.17
CA GLU A 759 -6.15 -21.46 -12.99
C GLU A 759 -6.76 -20.11 -12.58
N TYR A 760 -6.14 -19.36 -11.65
CA TYR A 760 -6.56 -18.00 -11.29
C TYR A 760 -6.60 -17.06 -12.50
N LYS A 761 -5.55 -17.11 -13.34
CA LYS A 761 -5.50 -16.29 -14.55
C LYS A 761 -6.62 -16.65 -15.54
N ARG A 762 -6.87 -17.94 -15.75
CA ARG A 762 -7.89 -18.43 -16.68
C ARG A 762 -9.30 -18.08 -16.19
N GLU A 763 -9.62 -18.39 -14.94
CA GLU A 763 -10.92 -18.13 -14.34
C GLU A 763 -11.15 -16.63 -14.17
N GLY A 764 -10.13 -15.89 -13.74
CA GLY A 764 -10.18 -14.43 -13.68
C GLY A 764 -10.43 -13.78 -15.04
N PHE A 765 -9.86 -14.33 -16.13
CA PHE A 765 -10.16 -13.85 -17.48
C PHE A 765 -11.59 -14.16 -17.91
N GLN A 766 -12.10 -15.35 -17.59
CA GLN A 766 -13.49 -15.72 -17.88
C GLN A 766 -14.48 -14.79 -17.17
N LEU A 767 -14.28 -14.56 -15.87
CA LEU A 767 -15.08 -13.59 -15.09
C LEU A 767 -14.98 -12.18 -15.68
N PHE A 768 -13.81 -11.78 -16.16
CA PHE A 768 -13.62 -10.48 -16.78
C PHE A 768 -14.36 -10.36 -18.13
N SER A 769 -14.36 -11.40 -18.96
CA SER A 769 -15.16 -11.42 -20.19
C SER A 769 -16.65 -11.32 -19.89
N GLU A 770 -17.13 -12.06 -18.89
CA GLU A 770 -18.52 -12.01 -18.41
C GLU A 770 -18.89 -10.63 -17.84
N LEU A 771 -17.98 -10.00 -17.10
CA LEU A 771 -18.11 -8.61 -16.64
C LEU A 771 -18.34 -7.65 -17.81
N ILE A 772 -17.49 -7.72 -18.84
CA ILE A 772 -17.59 -6.82 -20.00
C ILE A 772 -18.92 -7.03 -20.73
N TYR A 773 -19.33 -8.29 -20.93
CA TYR A 773 -20.63 -8.62 -21.49
C TYR A 773 -21.77 -8.01 -20.68
N THR A 774 -21.75 -8.22 -19.36
CA THR A 774 -22.79 -7.76 -18.43
C THR A 774 -22.87 -6.23 -18.39
N ILE A 775 -21.73 -5.53 -18.49
CA ILE A 775 -21.71 -4.06 -18.61
C ILE A 775 -22.44 -3.62 -19.88
N LYS A 776 -22.10 -4.19 -21.05
CA LYS A 776 -22.72 -3.86 -22.34
C LYS A 776 -24.24 -4.08 -22.29
N GLU A 777 -24.65 -5.25 -21.79
CA GLU A 777 -26.05 -5.62 -21.67
C GLU A 777 -26.83 -4.66 -20.75
N ASN A 778 -26.34 -4.42 -19.54
CA ASN A 778 -27.02 -3.57 -18.57
C ASN A 778 -27.19 -2.13 -19.08
N VAL A 779 -26.17 -1.60 -19.76
CA VAL A 779 -26.21 -0.28 -20.38
C VAL A 779 -27.30 -0.21 -21.45
N LEU A 780 -27.29 -1.14 -22.40
CA LEU A 780 -28.23 -1.15 -23.52
C LEU A 780 -29.66 -1.45 -23.08
N ARG A 781 -29.82 -2.31 -22.07
CA ARG A 781 -31.11 -2.57 -21.41
C ARG A 781 -31.64 -1.31 -20.75
N ALA A 782 -30.83 -0.64 -19.93
CA ALA A 782 -31.25 0.58 -19.26
C ALA A 782 -31.71 1.65 -20.27
N PHE A 783 -30.96 1.87 -21.35
CA PHE A 783 -31.32 2.84 -22.39
C PHE A 783 -32.56 2.45 -23.18
N SER A 784 -32.64 1.21 -23.62
CA SER A 784 -33.74 0.75 -24.47
C SER A 784 -35.08 0.81 -23.75
N HIS A 785 -35.07 0.65 -22.43
CA HIS A 785 -36.27 0.68 -21.58
C HIS A 785 -36.54 2.06 -20.94
N LEU A 786 -35.65 3.04 -21.16
CA LEU A 786 -35.78 4.37 -20.55
C LEU A 786 -37.04 5.10 -21.07
N ARG A 787 -37.92 5.50 -20.14
CA ARG A 787 -39.09 6.36 -20.43
C ARG A 787 -38.88 7.73 -19.80
N ILE A 788 -38.64 8.74 -20.62
CA ILE A 788 -38.38 10.11 -20.16
C ILE A 788 -39.73 10.77 -19.81
N GLN A 789 -39.92 11.12 -18.53
CA GLN A 789 -41.00 12.00 -18.09
C GLN A 789 -40.50 13.46 -18.09
N ALA A 790 -41.33 14.39 -18.54
CA ALA A 790 -40.92 15.75 -18.94
C ALA A 790 -40.48 16.72 -17.82
N GLU A 791 -40.28 16.26 -16.58
CA GLU A 791 -39.74 17.09 -15.49
C GLU A 791 -38.55 16.39 -14.84
N VAL A 792 -37.37 16.55 -15.43
CA VAL A 792 -36.11 16.21 -14.76
C VAL A 792 -35.72 17.45 -13.94
N LYS A 793 -35.64 17.32 -12.61
CA LYS A 793 -35.13 18.39 -11.74
C LYS A 793 -33.62 18.23 -11.60
N ASP A 794 -32.88 19.32 -11.75
CA ASP A 794 -31.40 19.37 -11.60
C ASP A 794 -30.87 18.75 -10.29
N ASP A 795 -31.71 18.62 -9.26
CA ASP A 795 -31.36 18.02 -7.98
C ASP A 795 -31.31 16.47 -7.96
N GLU A 796 -31.85 15.76 -8.97
CA GLU A 796 -31.82 14.29 -9.03
C GLU A 796 -30.46 13.69 -9.45
N PHE A 797 -29.53 14.52 -9.92
CA PHE A 797 -28.16 14.10 -10.27
C PHE A 797 -27.12 14.37 -9.16
N LYS A 798 -27.56 14.78 -7.97
CA LYS A 798 -26.67 14.95 -6.81
C LYS A 798 -26.44 13.62 -6.11
N HIS A 799 -25.25 13.04 -6.29
CA HIS A 799 -24.80 11.90 -5.50
C HIS A 799 -24.64 12.27 -4.02
N GLU A 800 -25.17 11.43 -3.13
CA GLU A 800 -24.77 11.44 -1.72
C GLU A 800 -23.28 11.11 -1.64
N GLY A 801 -22.52 12.00 -0.98
CA GLY A 801 -21.08 11.90 -0.84
C GLY A 801 -20.64 10.65 -0.08
N ALA A 802 -19.38 10.29 -0.28
CA ALA A 802 -18.69 9.14 0.30
C ALA A 802 -18.45 9.25 1.83
N ASP A 803 -19.50 9.47 2.61
CA ASP A 803 -19.39 9.74 4.06
C ASP A 803 -19.13 8.49 4.92
N ASN A 804 -19.12 7.28 4.33
CA ASN A 804 -18.95 6.00 5.04
C ASN A 804 -17.91 5.05 4.40
N LEU A 805 -16.78 5.57 3.92
CA LEU A 805 -15.67 4.73 3.43
C LEU A 805 -14.73 4.32 4.58
N GLU A 806 -14.34 3.05 4.60
CA GLU A 806 -13.31 2.54 5.52
C GLU A 806 -12.02 2.23 4.75
N TYR A 807 -10.90 2.73 5.30
CA TYR A 807 -9.57 2.53 4.75
C TYR A 807 -8.85 1.48 5.58
N THR A 808 -8.36 0.42 4.94
CA THR A 808 -7.53 -0.57 5.61
C THR A 808 -6.07 -0.22 5.37
N ASP A 809 -5.36 0.14 6.44
CA ASP A 809 -3.92 0.38 6.44
C ASP A 809 -3.28 -0.29 7.67
N SER A 810 -2.04 -0.75 7.50
CA SER A 810 -1.29 -1.53 8.49
C SER A 810 -0.81 -0.71 9.70
N GLU A 811 -0.80 0.63 9.63
CA GLU A 811 -0.31 1.49 10.71
C GLU A 811 -1.38 2.29 11.47
N SER A 812 -2.65 2.31 11.04
CA SER A 812 -3.67 3.20 11.61
C SER A 812 -4.78 2.52 12.42
N ALA A 813 -4.40 1.65 13.37
CA ALA A 813 -5.28 1.29 14.49
C ALA A 813 -5.26 2.38 15.58
N ALA A 814 -5.56 3.63 15.21
CA ALA A 814 -5.77 4.72 16.15
C ALA A 814 -7.28 4.96 16.30
N GLU A 815 -7.79 4.86 17.53
CA GLU A 815 -9.20 5.08 17.87
C GLU A 815 -9.77 6.32 17.17
N LYS A 816 -10.81 6.12 16.33
CA LYS A 816 -11.67 7.17 15.77
C LYS A 816 -12.21 8.01 16.95
N LYS A 817 -11.59 9.15 17.24
CA LYS A 817 -12.28 10.20 18.01
C LYS A 817 -13.35 10.78 17.07
N PRO A 818 -14.62 10.87 17.50
CA PRO A 818 -15.66 11.40 16.64
C PRO A 818 -15.29 12.81 16.20
N ALA A 819 -15.35 13.04 14.89
CA ALA A 819 -15.14 14.35 14.29
C ALA A 819 -16.10 15.34 14.97
N THR A 820 -15.55 16.26 15.77
CA THR A 820 -16.30 17.42 16.22
C THR A 820 -16.59 18.26 14.98
N VAL A 821 -17.83 18.17 14.48
CA VAL A 821 -18.43 19.16 13.59
C VAL A 821 -18.07 20.53 14.14
N ARG A 822 -17.24 21.30 13.43
CA ARG A 822 -16.97 22.71 13.73
C ARG A 822 -18.30 23.47 13.59
N LYS A 823 -19.09 23.51 14.67
CA LYS A 823 -20.12 24.53 14.83
C LYS A 823 -19.38 25.87 14.97
N ASP A 824 -19.83 26.86 14.22
CA ASP A 824 -19.35 28.24 14.21
C ASP A 824 -18.91 28.74 15.59
N ALA A 825 -17.85 29.54 15.61
CA ALA A 825 -17.25 30.10 16.81
C ALA A 825 -18.32 30.72 17.72
N LYS A 826 -18.58 30.09 18.87
CA LYS A 826 -19.50 30.61 19.90
C LYS A 826 -19.08 32.01 20.31
N VAL A 827 -19.91 33.00 19.97
CA VAL A 827 -19.71 34.41 20.36
C VAL A 827 -19.66 34.49 21.89
N ASN A 828 -18.54 35.00 22.42
CA ASN A 828 -18.31 35.13 23.86
C ASN A 828 -19.41 36.00 24.49
N ARG A 829 -20.03 35.54 25.59
CA ARG A 829 -21.16 36.19 26.28
C ARG A 829 -20.91 37.67 26.65
N ASN A 830 -19.65 38.06 26.85
CA ASN A 830 -19.28 39.44 27.18
C ASN A 830 -18.78 40.28 25.98
N ALA A 831 -18.64 39.68 24.79
CA ALA A 831 -18.27 40.40 23.57
C ALA A 831 -19.43 41.28 23.05
N PRO A 832 -19.14 42.31 22.24
CA PRO A 832 -20.16 43.09 21.55
C PRO A 832 -21.07 42.19 20.72
N CYS A 833 -22.38 42.45 20.74
CA CYS A 833 -23.35 41.64 20.04
C CYS A 833 -23.20 41.80 18.51
N PRO A 834 -23.15 40.71 17.72
CA PRO A 834 -22.94 40.77 16.27
C PRO A 834 -24.01 41.53 15.49
N CYS A 835 -25.20 41.73 16.07
CA CYS A 835 -26.29 42.48 15.44
C CYS A 835 -26.07 44.00 15.38
N GLY A 836 -24.91 44.51 15.80
CA GLY A 836 -24.58 45.94 15.73
C GLY A 836 -25.27 46.81 16.78
N SER A 837 -25.97 46.22 17.77
CA SER A 837 -26.73 46.95 18.79
C SER A 837 -25.87 47.70 19.83
N GLY A 838 -24.54 47.53 19.79
CA GLY A 838 -23.61 48.12 20.76
C GLY A 838 -23.66 47.51 22.18
N LYS A 839 -24.59 46.58 22.45
CA LYS A 839 -24.72 45.89 23.75
C LYS A 839 -23.89 44.60 23.77
N LYS A 840 -23.51 44.11 24.97
CA LYS A 840 -22.88 42.78 25.13
C LYS A 840 -23.84 41.67 24.70
N TYR A 841 -23.34 40.60 24.08
CA TYR A 841 -24.15 39.50 23.53
C TYR A 841 -25.17 38.95 24.54
N LYS A 842 -24.78 38.72 25.80
CA LYS A 842 -25.68 38.26 26.88
C LYS A 842 -26.81 39.20 27.28
N LYS A 843 -26.81 40.45 26.81
CA LYS A 843 -27.85 41.45 27.07
C LYS A 843 -28.58 41.86 25.78
N CYS A 844 -28.46 41.06 24.73
CA CYS A 844 -29.08 41.27 23.43
C CYS A 844 -29.45 39.90 22.82
N CYS A 845 -28.85 39.48 21.70
CA CYS A 845 -29.21 38.24 21.02
C CYS A 845 -28.90 36.95 21.79
N GLY A 846 -28.11 37.04 22.87
CA GLY A 846 -27.85 35.92 23.79
C GLY A 846 -28.47 36.11 25.18
N ALA A 847 -29.49 36.98 25.31
CA ALA A 847 -30.26 37.18 26.54
C ALA A 847 -31.28 36.06 26.76
#